data_AF-A0A561D6I3-F1
#
_entry.id   AF-A0A561D6I3-F1
#
_cell.length_a   1.000
_cell.length_b   1.000
_cell.length_c   1.000
_cell.angle_alpha   90.00
_cell.angle_beta   90.00
_cell.angle_gamma   90.00
#
_symmetry.space_group_name_H-M   'P 1'
#
loop_
_entity.id
_entity.type
_entity.pdbx_description
1 polymer ?
#
loop_
_entity_poly.entity_id
_entity_poly.type
_entity_poly.pdbx_seq_one_letter_code
_entity_poly.pdbx_strand_id
1 'polypeptide(L)'
;MNKKILFNDGWEFTKSVLDVTDSTGLTFEPVDLPHDWLIYNTRNLYENSIGWYRKRFTYSREGKQVLLSFDGVYMDSSLYVNQQYIGEWKYGYSSFEHEITDTLVEGENEILVKVVHQSPNSRWYSGAGIYRNVWLKTREVNHIVTDGIYITTKQNEDSWQVKVDTELNLAEDVQLTHMIMYQDKIIASSSEKIAPGSHSRLNNQQSLLVENPKVWSTDKPNLYQLITQLTLVETAEEVESVSQNIGFRTITLDPEQGFKLNGKRMKLNGVCEHHDLGALGAAFNKSALKRRFTILKEMGVNAIRTAHNMPAKEWMDLADEMGFLIVSEAFDMWERPKTRYDYARFFKDWALKDIKSWVMRDRNHPSLLMWSIGNEIYDTHADERGQGLTRMLMDEVRKYDPNENARVTIGSNYMPWENAQNCADVVKVAGYNYGEKYYHQHHEEHPDWIIYGSETASVVQSRGIYHFPFEKSILADDDEQCSALGNSSTSWGAKSAEACILAERDTPFSLGQFIWTGFDYIGEPTPYHTKNSYFGQIDTATFKKDSYYIYQSAWTDYKKKPMVHILPYWDFNKGQMIDVRVCSNAPKIELQFNGTSIGTHEIDYEHGTQLVGWWKIPYQEGELKAIAYNEAGSIIATDVKKSFGDAKKISLNADKKQLIANGTDLIFVEISMEDKNGTLVENANNRVRVDVTGAGRLLGLDNGDSTDFDQYKGVSRRLFSGKLMAIIGATLEPGTIQLEVSSEGLESQKVEFEALPVKDDPVEGISAGTSNQDLPIGMGISEDIPLRKIEIISEDGQVFDETQKERIVRARFFPENTSYREVEWSVVNETGIESNIAVVEAFGQEAKITALGDGEFRVRCTSKNGTDKTKFISQLEFTVEGLGTAYKDPYGFISAGLYDYSKGEVGNGNERGVATARDGVTQVGFHGIDFGTYGSDTITIPIFALSSEEYSLQIWEGMPDEAGSELIADVIYQKESKWNVYQEETYRLSKRLRGITSICFVLDKKVHIKGFSFEKKNRAFERNLAAESDHIYGDTFTVKENNVEGIGNNVSLEFEQLDFTSEGSMKLVVFGRSPIDKNTIHIRFANEAGESNQLVEFTQSDNYEERVFEVERITGIQKVTFIFLPGSHFDFSWFRFER
;
A
#
# COMPACT_ATOMS: atom_id res chain seq x y z
N MET A 1 49.58 -0.24 -10.15
CA MET A 1 48.29 -0.98 -10.23
C MET A 1 47.15 -0.15 -9.65
N ASN A 2 46.07 0.01 -10.41
CA ASN A 2 44.83 0.68 -10.04
C ASN A 2 44.14 -0.09 -8.92
N LYS A 3 43.56 0.62 -7.95
CA LYS A 3 42.88 0.02 -6.79
C LYS A 3 41.49 0.60 -6.64
N LYS A 4 40.54 -0.23 -6.19
CA LYS A 4 39.22 0.16 -5.70
C LYS A 4 39.05 -0.48 -4.32
N ILE A 5 39.01 0.34 -3.28
CA ILE A 5 38.98 -0.10 -1.88
C ILE A 5 37.64 0.35 -1.29
N LEU A 6 36.98 -0.54 -0.55
CA LEU A 6 35.76 -0.19 0.18
C LEU A 6 36.11 0.85 1.26
N PHE A 7 35.24 1.83 1.44
CA PHE A 7 35.56 3.01 2.25
C PHE A 7 34.41 3.36 3.20
N ASN A 8 33.78 2.34 3.78
CA ASN A 8 32.61 2.47 4.66
C ASN A 8 32.98 2.61 6.15
N ASP A 9 34.22 2.33 6.53
CA ASP A 9 34.71 2.44 7.90
C ASP A 9 34.95 3.89 8.34
N GLY A 10 35.11 4.14 9.65
CA GLY A 10 35.64 5.41 10.18
C GLY A 10 34.88 6.68 9.80
N TRP A 11 33.59 6.58 9.48
CA TRP A 11 32.72 7.74 9.27
C TRP A 11 32.09 8.20 10.58
N GLU A 12 31.80 9.49 10.64
CA GLU A 12 31.01 10.12 11.68
C GLU A 12 29.83 10.84 11.04
N PHE A 13 28.73 10.96 11.78
CA PHE A 13 27.48 11.54 11.33
C PHE A 13 26.93 12.56 12.34
N THR A 14 26.25 13.57 11.81
CA THR A 14 25.41 14.48 12.59
C THR A 14 24.27 15.00 11.73
N LYS A 15 23.18 15.44 12.38
CA LYS A 15 21.98 15.92 11.71
C LYS A 15 21.68 17.36 12.13
N SER A 16 21.24 18.19 11.19
CA SER A 16 20.79 19.56 11.43
C SER A 16 19.45 19.86 10.74
N VAL A 17 18.85 21.00 11.08
CA VAL A 17 17.70 21.55 10.33
C VAL A 17 18.13 22.12 8.97
N LEU A 18 17.18 22.33 8.06
CA LEU A 18 17.43 22.75 6.66
C LEU A 18 18.13 24.11 6.50
N ASP A 19 17.99 25.02 7.47
CA ASP A 19 18.56 26.38 7.39
C ASP A 19 20.05 26.43 7.77
N VAL A 20 20.62 25.33 8.27
CA VAL A 20 22.04 25.25 8.64
C VAL A 20 22.89 25.09 7.38
N THR A 21 23.75 26.08 7.11
CA THR A 21 24.52 26.17 5.87
C THR A 21 25.92 25.56 5.95
N ASP A 22 26.47 25.42 7.16
CA ASP A 22 27.76 24.78 7.42
C ASP A 22 27.71 23.86 8.67
N SER A 23 28.67 22.95 8.79
CA SER A 23 28.73 21.96 9.88
C SER A 23 29.50 22.42 11.12
N THR A 24 29.93 23.68 11.17
CA THR A 24 30.75 24.22 12.27
C THR A 24 29.96 24.22 13.57
N GLY A 25 30.50 23.58 14.60
CA GLY A 25 29.84 23.48 15.91
C GLY A 25 28.83 22.34 16.02
N LEU A 26 28.59 21.56 14.97
CA LEU A 26 27.84 20.30 15.08
C LEU A 26 28.69 19.23 15.77
N THR A 27 28.04 18.40 16.58
CA THR A 27 28.69 17.25 17.25
C THR A 27 28.50 16.01 16.40
N PHE A 28 29.61 15.40 15.99
CA PHE A 28 29.66 14.22 15.13
C PHE A 28 29.84 12.95 15.96
N GLU A 29 29.08 11.92 15.64
CA GLU A 29 29.12 10.61 16.31
C GLU A 29 29.53 9.52 15.30
N PRO A 30 30.27 8.48 15.68
CA PRO A 30 30.62 7.37 14.79
C PRO A 30 29.38 6.72 14.15
N VAL A 31 29.49 6.32 12.88
CA VAL A 31 28.40 5.66 12.15
C VAL A 31 28.92 4.54 11.25
N ASP A 32 28.15 3.47 11.12
CA ASP A 32 28.42 2.43 10.11
C ASP A 32 27.81 2.83 8.77
N LEU A 33 28.56 2.67 7.68
CA LEU A 33 28.00 2.72 6.33
C LEU A 33 27.78 1.30 5.77
N PRO A 34 26.69 1.07 5.01
CA PRO A 34 25.69 2.06 4.60
C PRO A 34 24.75 2.52 5.72
N HIS A 35 24.32 3.78 5.67
CA HIS A 35 23.53 4.43 6.72
C HIS A 35 22.27 5.11 6.17
N ASP A 36 21.13 4.80 6.81
CA ASP A 36 19.87 5.50 6.66
C ASP A 36 19.48 6.10 8.02
N TRP A 37 19.46 7.43 8.15
CA TRP A 37 19.21 8.05 9.45
C TRP A 37 17.72 8.14 9.82
N LEU A 38 16.80 8.00 8.85
CA LEU A 38 15.37 8.16 9.09
C LEU A 38 14.76 6.92 9.75
N ILE A 39 15.32 5.73 9.50
CA ILE A 39 14.78 4.45 9.99
C ILE A 39 14.76 4.32 11.52
N TYR A 40 15.52 5.16 12.22
CA TYR A 40 15.60 5.19 13.68
C TYR A 40 14.39 5.83 14.36
N ASN A 41 13.47 6.47 13.60
CA ASN A 41 12.26 7.08 14.14
C ASN A 41 11.02 6.77 13.29
N THR A 42 10.33 5.68 13.63
CA THR A 42 9.09 5.24 12.98
C THR A 42 7.94 6.25 13.03
N ARG A 43 7.98 7.23 13.95
CA ARG A 43 6.98 8.31 14.05
C ARG A 43 7.30 9.52 13.18
N ASN A 44 8.51 9.59 12.60
CA ASN A 44 8.95 10.70 11.78
C ASN A 44 9.90 10.25 10.65
N LEU A 45 9.45 9.25 9.88
CA LEU A 45 10.21 8.66 8.76
C LEU A 45 10.43 9.60 7.57
N TYR A 46 9.91 10.84 7.62
CA TYR A 46 9.99 11.82 6.54
C TYR A 46 10.51 13.18 7.03
N GLU A 47 11.34 13.17 8.08
CA GLU A 47 11.87 14.37 8.72
C GLU A 47 12.65 15.27 7.75
N ASN A 48 12.30 16.56 7.71
CA ASN A 48 13.07 17.59 7.03
C ASN A 48 14.39 17.84 7.76
N SER A 49 15.52 17.47 7.14
CA SER A 49 16.83 17.55 7.78
C SER A 49 17.99 17.56 6.79
N ILE A 50 19.16 17.99 7.27
CA ILE A 50 20.43 17.83 6.57
C ILE A 50 21.28 16.83 7.37
N GLY A 51 21.74 15.78 6.68
CA GLY A 51 22.75 14.87 7.18
C GLY A 51 24.14 15.33 6.79
N TRP A 52 25.06 15.35 7.74
CA TRP A 52 26.46 15.67 7.52
C TRP A 52 27.30 14.44 7.88
N TYR A 53 28.03 13.92 6.90
CA TYR A 53 28.95 12.80 7.09
C TYR A 53 30.38 13.31 7.01
N ARG A 54 31.21 12.92 7.97
CA ARG A 54 32.62 13.30 8.03
C ARG A 54 33.48 12.05 8.10
N LYS A 55 34.57 12.03 7.33
CA LYS A 55 35.62 11.01 7.48
C LYS A 55 36.98 11.69 7.43
N ARG A 56 37.85 11.28 8.35
CA ARG A 56 39.26 11.67 8.35
C ARG A 56 40.10 10.48 7.98
N PHE A 57 41.09 10.69 7.13
CA PHE A 57 41.99 9.63 6.71
C PHE A 57 43.37 10.19 6.39
N THR A 58 44.39 9.35 6.55
CA THR A 58 45.76 9.69 6.18
C THR A 58 45.98 9.30 4.72
N TYR A 59 46.53 10.24 3.94
CA TYR A 59 46.88 10.05 2.54
C TYR A 59 48.36 10.35 2.34
N SER A 60 49.04 9.50 1.58
CA SER A 60 50.37 9.77 1.07
C SER A 60 50.31 9.96 -0.44
N ARG A 61 50.93 11.02 -0.94
CA ARG A 61 50.82 11.42 -2.33
C ARG A 61 51.65 10.49 -3.22
N GLU A 62 50.96 9.69 -4.02
CA GLU A 62 51.59 8.70 -4.90
C GLU A 62 51.61 9.11 -6.39
N GLY A 63 51.23 10.34 -6.73
CA GLY A 63 51.17 10.80 -8.14
C GLY A 63 50.05 10.18 -8.98
N LYS A 64 49.10 9.50 -8.33
CA LYS A 64 47.93 8.83 -8.93
C LYS A 64 46.70 9.72 -8.87
N GLN A 65 45.79 9.54 -9.82
CA GLN A 65 44.44 10.09 -9.73
C GLN A 65 43.69 9.41 -8.57
N VAL A 66 42.98 10.19 -7.76
CA VAL A 66 42.18 9.69 -6.63
C VAL A 66 40.73 10.08 -6.84
N LEU A 67 39.83 9.09 -6.83
CA LEU A 67 38.39 9.27 -7.00
C LEU A 67 37.65 8.76 -5.77
N LEU A 68 36.64 9.50 -5.33
CA LEU A 68 35.67 9.05 -4.34
C LEU A 68 34.38 8.66 -5.07
N SER A 69 33.99 7.39 -4.98
CA SER A 69 32.80 6.87 -5.65
C SER A 69 31.71 6.49 -4.66
N PHE A 70 30.47 6.84 -4.98
CA PHE A 70 29.28 6.51 -4.20
C PHE A 70 28.35 5.65 -5.04
N ASP A 71 27.90 4.53 -4.50
CA ASP A 71 26.94 3.66 -5.18
C ASP A 71 25.50 4.20 -5.10
N GLY A 72 25.23 5.12 -4.15
CA GLY A 72 23.98 5.88 -4.01
C GLY A 72 23.95 6.71 -2.72
N VAL A 73 23.44 7.94 -2.82
CA VAL A 73 23.26 8.88 -1.69
C VAL A 73 21.91 9.55 -1.86
N TYR A 74 20.98 9.33 -0.92
CA TYR A 74 19.64 9.90 -1.00
C TYR A 74 19.51 11.11 -0.06
N MET A 75 19.31 12.34 -0.56
CA MET A 75 19.56 12.81 -1.93
C MET A 75 20.15 14.24 -1.91
N ASP A 76 20.29 14.87 -3.08
CA ASP A 76 20.78 16.25 -3.21
C ASP A 76 22.09 16.47 -2.42
N SER A 77 23.11 15.70 -2.80
CA SER A 77 24.36 15.61 -2.07
C SER A 77 25.40 16.61 -2.56
N SER A 78 26.29 17.04 -1.67
CA SER A 78 27.45 17.89 -1.97
C SER A 78 28.68 17.38 -1.25
N LEU A 79 29.82 17.35 -1.95
CA LEU A 79 31.10 16.86 -1.45
C LEU A 79 32.08 18.01 -1.22
N TYR A 80 32.72 17.97 -0.05
CA TYR A 80 33.84 18.84 0.30
C TYR A 80 35.04 18.00 0.75
N VAL A 81 36.24 18.40 0.35
CA VAL A 81 37.49 17.80 0.81
C VAL A 81 38.39 18.93 1.30
N ASN A 82 38.88 18.82 2.53
CA ASN A 82 39.68 19.86 3.19
C ASN A 82 39.02 21.26 3.08
N GLN A 83 37.71 21.33 3.34
CA GLN A 83 36.85 22.52 3.25
C GLN A 83 36.66 23.09 1.82
N GLN A 84 37.23 22.46 0.79
CA GLN A 84 37.05 22.86 -0.60
C GLN A 84 35.87 22.10 -1.23
N TYR A 85 34.98 22.82 -1.90
CA TYR A 85 33.87 22.23 -2.64
C TYR A 85 34.38 21.48 -3.88
N ILE A 86 33.98 20.21 -4.02
CA ILE A 86 34.38 19.33 -5.12
C ILE A 86 33.27 19.21 -6.16
N GLY A 87 32.03 19.05 -5.71
CA GLY A 87 30.89 18.83 -6.61
C GLY A 87 29.62 18.42 -5.90
N GLU A 88 28.58 18.23 -6.69
CA GLU A 88 27.26 17.83 -6.26
C GLU A 88 26.73 16.66 -7.09
N TRP A 89 25.77 15.93 -6.52
CA TRP A 89 25.00 14.92 -7.23
C TRP A 89 23.57 14.88 -6.71
N LYS A 90 22.60 15.05 -7.61
CA LYS A 90 21.20 15.34 -7.24
C LYS A 90 20.34 14.11 -7.07
N TYR A 91 20.45 13.14 -7.98
CA TYR A 91 19.60 11.96 -7.95
C TYR A 91 20.02 11.00 -6.83
N GLY A 92 19.02 10.41 -6.16
CA GLY A 92 19.26 9.57 -4.99
C GLY A 92 19.79 8.18 -5.32
N TYR A 93 19.55 7.68 -6.54
CA TYR A 93 19.65 6.24 -6.85
C TYR A 93 20.75 5.85 -7.86
N SER A 94 21.30 6.82 -8.58
CA SER A 94 22.42 6.59 -9.50
C SER A 94 23.75 6.57 -8.75
N SER A 95 24.72 5.83 -9.30
CA SER A 95 26.09 5.84 -8.81
C SER A 95 26.87 7.01 -9.40
N PHE A 96 27.85 7.54 -8.68
CA PHE A 96 28.65 8.66 -9.16
C PHE A 96 30.04 8.67 -8.55
N GLU A 97 30.95 9.44 -9.16
CA GLU A 97 32.29 9.63 -8.63
C GLU A 97 32.78 11.06 -8.81
N HIS A 98 33.57 11.52 -7.85
CA HIS A 98 34.26 12.80 -7.89
C HIS A 98 35.76 12.59 -7.83
N GLU A 99 36.50 13.32 -8.65
CA GLU A 99 37.95 13.40 -8.51
C GLU A 99 38.32 14.34 -7.37
N ILE A 100 39.21 13.86 -6.49
CA ILE A 100 39.67 14.58 -5.31
C ILE A 100 41.20 14.75 -5.28
N THR A 101 41.90 14.35 -6.35
CA THR A 101 43.37 14.32 -6.44
C THR A 101 44.03 15.63 -6.00
N ASP A 102 43.56 16.76 -6.55
CA ASP A 102 44.21 18.07 -6.38
C ASP A 102 43.91 18.74 -5.04
N THR A 103 42.92 18.24 -4.29
CA THR A 103 42.52 18.80 -2.99
C THR A 103 43.12 18.04 -1.81
N LEU A 104 43.67 16.84 -2.04
CA LEU A 104 44.37 16.05 -1.04
C LEU A 104 45.75 16.61 -0.71
N VAL A 105 46.11 16.54 0.56
CA VAL A 105 47.43 16.92 1.10
C VAL A 105 48.15 15.71 1.69
N GLU A 106 49.47 15.77 1.82
CA GLU A 106 50.24 14.75 2.53
C GLU A 106 49.83 14.74 4.02
N GLY A 107 49.52 13.56 4.56
CA GLY A 107 49.07 13.40 5.94
C GLY A 107 47.55 13.38 6.06
N GLU A 108 47.01 14.04 7.08
CA GLU A 108 45.58 13.98 7.42
C GLU A 108 44.73 14.81 6.44
N ASN A 109 43.63 14.21 5.98
CA ASN A 109 42.64 14.82 5.12
C ASN A 109 41.24 14.63 5.70
N GLU A 110 40.36 15.59 5.45
CA GLU A 110 38.96 15.53 5.88
C GLU A 110 38.03 15.53 4.66
N ILE A 111 37.12 14.57 4.63
CA ILE A 111 35.99 14.49 3.71
C ILE A 111 34.74 14.90 4.48
N LEU A 112 33.93 15.77 3.89
CA LEU A 112 32.61 16.13 4.38
C LEU A 112 31.58 15.98 3.26
N VAL A 113 30.53 15.20 3.51
CA VAL A 113 29.38 15.03 2.60
C VAL A 113 28.15 15.63 3.26
N LYS A 114 27.54 16.59 2.57
CA LYS A 114 26.24 17.17 2.94
C LYS A 114 25.15 16.46 2.16
N VAL A 115 24.09 16.02 2.83
CA VAL A 115 22.93 15.33 2.22
C VAL A 115 21.66 16.03 2.67
N VAL A 116 20.82 16.46 1.73
CA VAL A 116 19.60 17.22 2.04
C VAL A 116 18.37 16.32 1.87
N HIS A 117 17.61 16.15 2.94
CA HIS A 117 16.32 15.48 2.91
C HIS A 117 15.20 16.48 3.19
N GLN A 118 14.36 16.73 2.19
CA GLN A 118 13.22 17.64 2.29
C GLN A 118 11.96 16.97 1.73
N SER A 119 10.98 16.76 2.60
CA SER A 119 9.72 16.08 2.30
C SER A 119 8.59 17.06 1.94
N PRO A 120 7.66 16.70 1.03
CA PRO A 120 7.58 15.44 0.28
C PRO A 120 8.49 15.47 -0.96
N ASN A 121 9.37 14.47 -1.08
CA ASN A 121 10.30 14.21 -2.20
C ASN A 121 10.15 12.82 -2.84
N SER A 122 9.30 11.96 -2.29
CA SER A 122 9.07 10.59 -2.72
C SER A 122 7.64 10.16 -2.40
N ARG A 123 7.09 9.21 -3.16
CA ARG A 123 5.77 8.58 -2.88
C ARG A 123 5.89 7.42 -1.88
N TRP A 124 7.03 6.73 -1.88
CA TRP A 124 7.41 5.66 -0.97
C TRP A 124 8.52 6.12 -0.01
N TYR A 125 8.88 5.29 0.98
CA TYR A 125 10.02 5.56 1.85
C TYR A 125 11.34 5.50 1.08
N SER A 126 12.02 6.64 0.97
CA SER A 126 13.33 6.73 0.34
C SER A 126 14.48 6.30 1.25
N GLY A 127 14.29 6.46 2.57
CA GLY A 127 15.40 6.65 3.51
C GLY A 127 16.16 7.96 3.24
N ALA A 128 17.18 8.23 4.03
CA ALA A 128 18.07 9.36 3.79
C ALA A 128 19.50 9.08 4.27
N GLY A 129 20.48 9.43 3.44
CA GLY A 129 21.89 9.24 3.75
C GLY A 129 22.70 8.53 2.69
N ILE A 130 23.91 8.14 3.08
CA ILE A 130 24.81 7.31 2.29
C ILE A 130 24.37 5.85 2.48
N TYR A 131 23.25 5.50 1.83
CA TYR A 131 22.53 4.23 2.03
C TYR A 131 23.09 3.07 1.18
N ARG A 132 24.09 3.33 0.32
CA ARG A 132 24.89 2.31 -0.39
C ARG A 132 26.40 2.56 -0.17
N ASN A 133 27.22 1.63 -0.66
CA ASN A 133 28.67 1.63 -0.43
C ASN A 133 29.39 2.88 -0.97
N VAL A 134 30.48 3.23 -0.30
CA VAL A 134 31.47 4.24 -0.72
C VAL A 134 32.78 3.54 -1.05
N TRP A 135 33.46 4.01 -2.09
CA TRP A 135 34.72 3.44 -2.55
C TRP A 135 35.78 4.53 -2.77
N LEU A 136 37.01 4.26 -2.36
CA LEU A 136 38.17 5.05 -2.74
C LEU A 136 38.87 4.35 -3.90
N LYS A 137 38.99 5.04 -5.04
CA LYS A 137 39.70 4.53 -6.23
C LYS A 137 41.00 5.30 -6.43
N THR A 138 42.08 4.58 -6.73
CA THR A 138 43.34 5.18 -7.18
C THR A 138 43.67 4.68 -8.57
N ARG A 139 43.94 5.58 -9.51
CA ARG A 139 44.23 5.27 -10.92
C ARG A 139 45.56 5.87 -11.38
N GLU A 140 46.32 5.06 -12.10
CA GLU A 140 47.44 5.49 -12.93
C GLU A 140 46.95 6.21 -14.19
N VAL A 141 47.88 6.82 -14.93
CA VAL A 141 47.57 7.51 -16.19
C VAL A 141 47.00 6.55 -17.24
N ASN A 142 47.55 5.33 -17.32
CA ASN A 142 46.98 4.25 -18.12
C ASN A 142 45.87 3.57 -17.30
N HIS A 143 44.62 3.56 -17.78
CA HIS A 143 43.52 2.91 -17.07
C HIS A 143 42.33 2.58 -17.98
N ILE A 144 41.46 1.70 -17.48
CA ILE A 144 40.15 1.44 -18.04
C ILE A 144 39.16 2.48 -17.48
N VAL A 145 38.39 3.12 -18.36
CA VAL A 145 37.38 4.12 -17.95
C VAL A 145 36.31 3.44 -17.08
N THR A 146 35.81 4.13 -16.05
CA THR A 146 34.71 3.62 -15.19
C THR A 146 33.56 3.09 -16.03
N ASP A 147 33.18 1.83 -15.81
CA ASP A 147 32.11 1.13 -16.53
C ASP A 147 32.26 1.14 -18.07
N GLY A 148 33.51 1.33 -18.54
CA GLY A 148 33.89 1.46 -19.94
C GLY A 148 34.03 0.15 -20.71
N ILE A 149 33.79 -1.00 -20.07
CA ILE A 149 33.74 -2.31 -20.72
C ILE A 149 32.29 -2.58 -21.13
N TYR A 150 32.06 -2.84 -22.40
CA TYR A 150 30.76 -3.19 -22.96
C TYR A 150 30.83 -4.53 -23.68
N ILE A 151 29.96 -5.45 -23.26
CA ILE A 151 30.01 -6.85 -23.66
C ILE A 151 28.72 -7.18 -24.40
N THR A 152 28.84 -7.83 -25.55
CA THR A 152 27.69 -8.36 -26.28
C THR A 152 27.94 -9.81 -26.65
N THR A 153 26.90 -10.64 -26.52
CA THR A 153 26.96 -12.06 -26.83
C THR A 153 25.97 -12.39 -27.94
N LYS A 154 26.46 -12.96 -29.04
CA LYS A 154 25.62 -13.37 -30.16
C LYS A 154 25.82 -14.85 -30.48
N GLN A 155 24.71 -15.58 -30.56
CA GLN A 155 24.74 -16.98 -30.99
C GLN A 155 24.97 -17.09 -32.50
N ASN A 156 25.93 -17.94 -32.89
CA ASN A 156 26.26 -18.30 -34.27
C ASN A 156 26.31 -19.83 -34.37
N GLU A 157 25.22 -20.46 -34.84
CA GLU A 157 25.07 -21.92 -34.90
C GLU A 157 25.36 -22.57 -33.52
N ASP A 158 26.44 -23.36 -33.42
CA ASP A 158 26.88 -24.06 -32.20
C ASP A 158 27.91 -23.25 -31.36
N SER A 159 28.21 -22.02 -31.76
CA SER A 159 29.20 -21.14 -31.13
C SER A 159 28.59 -19.80 -30.71
N TRP A 160 29.29 -19.10 -29.83
CA TRP A 160 28.92 -17.76 -29.39
C TRP A 160 30.06 -16.79 -29.64
N GLN A 161 29.77 -15.70 -30.33
CA GLN A 161 30.68 -14.58 -30.44
C GLN A 161 30.47 -13.65 -29.23
N VAL A 162 31.54 -13.40 -28.49
CA VAL A 162 31.60 -12.41 -27.42
C VAL A 162 32.40 -11.22 -27.94
N LYS A 163 31.74 -10.09 -28.12
CA LYS A 163 32.38 -8.85 -28.53
C LYS A 163 32.57 -7.97 -27.30
N VAL A 164 33.78 -7.48 -27.10
CA VAL A 164 34.16 -6.64 -25.97
C VAL A 164 34.67 -5.31 -26.50
N ASP A 165 33.92 -4.25 -26.27
CA ASP A 165 34.32 -2.86 -26.52
C ASP A 165 34.85 -2.27 -25.20
N THR A 166 36.08 -1.74 -25.19
CA THR A 166 36.76 -1.24 -23.98
C THR A 166 37.22 0.20 -24.18
N GLU A 167 36.68 1.09 -23.35
CA GLU A 167 37.11 2.50 -23.25
C GLU A 167 38.35 2.64 -22.35
N LEU A 168 39.41 3.24 -22.91
CA LEU A 168 40.73 3.37 -22.29
C LEU A 168 41.21 4.81 -22.27
N ASN A 169 42.00 5.15 -21.26
CA ASN A 169 42.89 6.31 -21.25
C ASN A 169 44.33 5.81 -21.18
N LEU A 170 45.19 6.25 -22.11
CA LEU A 170 46.54 5.71 -22.30
C LEU A 170 47.55 6.84 -22.55
N ALA A 171 48.71 6.73 -21.91
CA ALA A 171 49.91 7.52 -22.18
C ALA A 171 51.06 6.66 -22.75
N GLU A 172 51.01 5.35 -22.58
CA GLU A 172 52.04 4.40 -22.99
C GLU A 172 51.44 3.23 -23.78
N ASP A 173 52.31 2.46 -24.45
CA ASP A 173 51.92 1.23 -25.12
C ASP A 173 51.48 0.17 -24.09
N VAL A 174 50.27 -0.35 -24.26
CA VAL A 174 49.68 -1.37 -23.37
C VAL A 174 49.31 -2.63 -24.14
N GLN A 175 49.30 -3.76 -23.44
CA GLN A 175 48.69 -5.00 -23.89
C GLN A 175 47.35 -5.16 -23.18
N LEU A 176 46.25 -5.14 -23.94
CA LEU A 176 44.90 -5.39 -23.46
C LEU A 176 44.52 -6.84 -23.73
N THR A 177 44.25 -7.59 -22.67
CA THR A 177 43.89 -9.01 -22.74
C THR A 177 42.51 -9.23 -22.13
N HIS A 178 41.66 -9.95 -22.86
CA HIS A 178 40.38 -10.44 -22.38
C HIS A 178 40.45 -11.96 -22.23
N MET A 179 40.03 -12.48 -21.08
CA MET A 179 39.97 -13.92 -20.79
C MET A 179 38.57 -14.26 -20.29
N ILE A 180 37.93 -15.26 -20.90
CA ILE A 180 36.69 -15.82 -20.37
C ILE A 180 37.04 -17.06 -19.55
N MET A 181 36.61 -17.04 -18.29
CA MET A 181 36.85 -18.08 -17.30
C MET A 181 35.56 -18.85 -17.02
N TYR A 182 35.68 -20.17 -16.88
CA TYR A 182 34.64 -21.04 -16.36
C TYR A 182 35.25 -22.10 -15.46
N GLN A 183 34.84 -22.15 -14.19
CA GLN A 183 35.38 -23.11 -13.21
C GLN A 183 36.92 -23.06 -13.18
N ASP A 184 37.47 -21.86 -13.03
CA ASP A 184 38.91 -21.56 -12.95
C ASP A 184 39.73 -21.96 -14.19
N LYS A 185 39.08 -22.17 -15.34
CA LYS A 185 39.74 -22.44 -16.63
C LYS A 185 39.47 -21.34 -17.63
N ILE A 186 40.51 -20.89 -18.33
CA ILE A 186 40.39 -20.04 -19.52
C ILE A 186 39.75 -20.89 -20.63
N ILE A 187 38.57 -20.50 -21.10
CA ILE A 187 37.89 -21.17 -22.22
C ILE A 187 38.07 -20.40 -23.54
N ALA A 188 38.31 -19.10 -23.47
CA ALA A 188 38.61 -18.24 -24.61
C ALA A 188 39.47 -17.07 -24.14
N SER A 189 40.36 -16.58 -25.01
CA SER A 189 41.13 -15.37 -24.75
C SER A 189 41.41 -14.59 -26.03
N SER A 190 41.57 -13.28 -25.91
CA SER A 190 42.02 -12.38 -26.96
C SER A 190 42.98 -11.37 -26.36
N SER A 191 43.99 -10.96 -27.12
CA SER A 191 45.04 -10.08 -26.64
C SER A 191 45.55 -9.20 -27.78
N GLU A 192 45.56 -7.88 -27.58
CA GLU A 192 45.99 -6.90 -28.56
C GLU A 192 46.93 -5.86 -27.94
N LYS A 193 47.96 -5.46 -28.69
CA LYS A 193 48.82 -4.32 -28.34
C LYS A 193 48.15 -3.03 -28.80
N ILE A 194 48.00 -2.08 -27.89
CA ILE A 194 47.33 -0.79 -28.13
C ILE A 194 48.33 0.34 -27.84
N ALA A 195 48.49 1.24 -28.80
CA ALA A 195 49.29 2.45 -28.66
C ALA A 195 48.42 3.63 -28.19
N PRO A 196 48.99 4.62 -27.46
CA PRO A 196 48.26 5.81 -27.09
C PRO A 196 47.80 6.59 -28.33
N GLY A 197 46.54 7.03 -28.33
CA GLY A 197 45.94 7.79 -29.43
C GLY A 197 46.26 9.29 -29.37
N SER A 198 45.91 10.04 -30.42
CA SER A 198 45.98 11.52 -30.42
C SER A 198 44.95 12.20 -29.51
N HIS A 199 43.98 11.44 -29.00
CA HIS A 199 42.94 11.87 -28.07
C HIS A 199 43.11 11.19 -26.72
N SER A 200 42.65 11.85 -25.65
CA SER A 200 42.73 11.34 -24.27
C SER A 200 41.82 10.13 -23.97
N ARG A 201 40.97 9.71 -24.92
CA ARG A 201 40.12 8.51 -24.79
C ARG A 201 40.15 7.72 -26.07
N LEU A 202 40.37 6.42 -25.94
CA LEU A 202 40.44 5.45 -27.03
C LEU A 202 39.41 4.34 -26.77
N ASN A 203 38.76 3.84 -27.81
CA ASN A 203 37.91 2.64 -27.75
C ASN A 203 38.59 1.51 -28.52
N ASN A 204 38.79 0.36 -27.89
CA ASN A 204 39.29 -0.86 -28.52
C ASN A 204 38.18 -1.91 -28.57
N GLN A 205 38.17 -2.73 -29.62
CA GLN A 205 37.16 -3.75 -29.82
C GLN A 205 37.82 -5.08 -30.13
N GLN A 206 37.55 -6.09 -29.32
CA GLN A 206 38.01 -7.46 -29.54
C GLN A 206 36.83 -8.43 -29.63
N SER A 207 37.05 -9.57 -30.26
CA SER A 207 36.06 -10.65 -30.36
C SER A 207 36.66 -11.96 -29.91
N LEU A 208 35.92 -12.67 -29.07
CA LEU A 208 36.23 -14.02 -28.60
C LEU A 208 35.16 -14.98 -29.12
N LEU A 209 35.57 -16.22 -29.40
CA LEU A 209 34.65 -17.30 -29.77
C LEU A 209 34.57 -18.30 -28.62
N VAL A 210 33.35 -18.63 -28.20
CA VAL A 210 33.09 -19.64 -27.18
C VAL A 210 32.26 -20.75 -27.79
N GLU A 211 32.83 -21.95 -27.87
CA GLU A 211 32.15 -23.12 -28.41
C GLU A 211 31.24 -23.76 -27.36
N ASN A 212 30.00 -24.07 -27.73
CA ASN A 212 29.05 -24.84 -26.91
C ASN A 212 28.95 -24.40 -25.42
N PRO A 213 28.80 -23.09 -25.10
CA PRO A 213 28.68 -22.67 -23.71
C PRO A 213 27.40 -23.19 -23.07
N LYS A 214 27.42 -23.33 -21.75
CA LYS A 214 26.19 -23.53 -20.99
C LYS A 214 25.41 -22.22 -20.97
N VAL A 215 24.20 -22.23 -21.52
CA VAL A 215 23.35 -21.05 -21.56
C VAL A 215 22.85 -20.67 -20.16
N TRP A 216 22.76 -19.37 -19.90
CA TRP A 216 22.10 -18.80 -18.74
C TRP A 216 20.57 -18.88 -18.94
N SER A 217 19.86 -19.30 -17.89
CA SER A 217 18.40 -19.22 -17.82
C SER A 217 17.95 -18.98 -16.39
N THR A 218 16.66 -18.70 -16.20
CA THR A 218 16.08 -18.50 -14.87
C THR A 218 16.15 -19.75 -13.98
N ASP A 219 16.18 -20.96 -14.54
CA ASP A 219 16.34 -22.21 -13.78
C ASP A 219 17.81 -22.64 -13.64
N LYS A 220 18.65 -22.26 -14.61
CA LYS A 220 20.07 -22.64 -14.68
C LYS A 220 20.91 -21.40 -14.99
N PRO A 221 21.19 -20.55 -14.00
CA PRO A 221 21.95 -19.31 -14.18
C PRO A 221 23.45 -19.60 -14.35
N ASN A 222 23.83 -20.24 -15.46
CA ASN A 222 25.24 -20.51 -15.75
C ASN A 222 25.97 -19.20 -16.04
N LEU A 223 26.92 -18.85 -15.17
CA LEU A 223 27.75 -17.67 -15.28
C LEU A 223 29.20 -18.03 -15.61
N TYR A 224 29.83 -17.13 -16.34
CA TYR A 224 31.24 -17.12 -16.70
C TYR A 224 31.84 -15.80 -16.19
N GLN A 225 33.16 -15.73 -16.03
CA GLN A 225 33.83 -14.46 -15.72
C GLN A 225 34.60 -13.96 -16.94
N LEU A 226 34.36 -12.72 -17.36
CA LEU A 226 35.26 -12.00 -18.25
C LEU A 226 36.27 -11.24 -17.41
N ILE A 227 37.55 -11.58 -17.54
CA ILE A 227 38.68 -10.84 -16.96
C ILE A 227 39.26 -9.97 -18.08
N THR A 228 39.22 -8.65 -17.88
CA THR A 228 39.87 -7.67 -18.75
C THR A 228 41.10 -7.14 -18.04
N GLN A 229 42.28 -7.43 -18.58
CA GLN A 229 43.57 -7.13 -17.99
C GLN A 229 44.36 -6.16 -18.87
N LEU A 230 44.86 -5.09 -18.26
CA LEU A 230 45.69 -4.08 -18.88
C LEU A 230 47.12 -4.19 -18.33
N THR A 231 48.10 -4.43 -19.20
CA THR A 231 49.52 -4.54 -18.81
C THR A 231 50.40 -3.63 -19.65
N LEU A 232 51.49 -3.11 -19.08
CA LEU A 232 52.47 -2.29 -19.82
C LEU A 232 53.32 -3.16 -20.73
N VAL A 233 53.52 -2.76 -21.97
CA VAL A 233 54.31 -3.54 -22.94
C VAL A 233 55.80 -3.57 -22.58
N GLU A 234 56.33 -2.47 -22.05
CA GLU A 234 57.77 -2.36 -21.75
C GLU A 234 58.19 -3.13 -20.50
N THR A 235 57.37 -3.09 -19.44
CA THR A 235 57.72 -3.66 -18.13
C THR A 235 57.01 -4.97 -17.82
N ALA A 236 55.97 -5.32 -18.59
CA ALA A 236 55.03 -6.39 -18.30
C ALA A 236 54.32 -6.25 -16.93
N GLU A 237 54.26 -5.03 -16.38
CA GLU A 237 53.54 -4.74 -15.13
C GLU A 237 52.03 -4.68 -15.38
N GLU A 238 51.24 -5.25 -14.47
CA GLU A 238 49.78 -5.13 -14.49
C GLU A 238 49.32 -3.77 -13.96
N VAL A 239 48.64 -3.05 -14.84
CA VAL A 239 48.07 -1.73 -14.56
C VAL A 239 46.72 -1.89 -13.87
N GLU A 240 45.83 -2.68 -14.45
CA GLU A 240 44.47 -2.87 -13.97
C GLU A 240 43.90 -4.21 -14.44
N SER A 241 43.07 -4.83 -13.60
CA SER A 241 42.31 -6.02 -13.96
C SER A 241 40.88 -5.88 -13.44
N VAL A 242 39.91 -6.03 -14.35
CA VAL A 242 38.49 -5.93 -14.06
C VAL A 242 37.82 -7.25 -14.39
N SER A 243 37.11 -7.83 -13.41
CA SER A 243 36.32 -9.05 -13.59
C SER A 243 34.83 -8.72 -13.59
N GLN A 244 34.10 -9.26 -14.57
CA GLN A 244 32.65 -9.12 -14.69
C GLN A 244 32.00 -10.47 -15.00
N ASN A 245 30.84 -10.72 -14.41
CA ASN A 245 30.03 -11.88 -14.76
C ASN A 245 29.42 -11.69 -16.15
N ILE A 246 29.46 -12.73 -16.96
CA ILE A 246 28.77 -12.81 -18.25
C ILE A 246 27.95 -14.10 -18.32
N GLY A 247 26.88 -14.08 -19.12
CA GLY A 247 26.05 -15.26 -19.36
C GLY A 247 25.57 -15.30 -20.81
N PHE A 248 25.47 -16.50 -21.36
CA PHE A 248 25.05 -16.72 -22.75
C PHE A 248 23.55 -17.00 -22.80
N ARG A 249 22.75 -16.10 -23.39
CA ARG A 249 21.30 -16.31 -23.54
C ARG A 249 20.78 -15.67 -24.81
N THR A 250 19.67 -16.18 -25.34
CA THR A 250 18.89 -15.48 -26.36
C THR A 250 17.55 -15.04 -25.77
N ILE A 251 17.18 -13.79 -26.06
CA ILE A 251 15.90 -13.19 -25.67
C ILE A 251 15.11 -12.91 -26.95
N THR A 252 13.82 -13.24 -26.94
CA THR A 252 12.88 -12.80 -27.97
C THR A 252 11.66 -12.21 -27.28
N LEU A 253 11.39 -10.94 -27.59
CA LEU A 253 10.13 -10.27 -27.27
C LEU A 253 9.34 -10.21 -28.57
N ASP A 254 8.26 -10.98 -28.67
CA ASP A 254 7.48 -11.12 -29.89
C ASP A 254 6.06 -10.60 -29.63
N PRO A 255 5.52 -9.71 -30.49
CA PRO A 255 4.21 -9.10 -30.27
C PRO A 255 3.06 -10.12 -30.33
N GLU A 256 3.23 -11.27 -31.00
CA GLU A 256 2.19 -12.28 -31.16
C GLU A 256 2.40 -13.50 -30.25
N GLN A 257 3.66 -13.92 -30.07
CA GLN A 257 4.03 -15.14 -29.37
C GLN A 257 4.45 -14.90 -27.91
N GLY A 258 4.57 -13.64 -27.50
CA GLY A 258 5.02 -13.23 -26.18
C GLY A 258 6.52 -13.47 -25.95
N PHE A 259 6.89 -13.81 -24.72
CA PHE A 259 8.29 -13.91 -24.31
C PHE A 259 8.90 -15.30 -24.57
N LYS A 260 10.14 -15.32 -25.09
CA LYS A 260 10.97 -16.53 -25.18
C LYS A 260 12.38 -16.29 -24.62
N LEU A 261 12.84 -17.24 -23.81
CA LEU A 261 14.22 -17.32 -23.32
C LEU A 261 14.86 -18.60 -23.86
N ASN A 262 15.99 -18.47 -24.55
CA ASN A 262 16.69 -19.58 -25.19
C ASN A 262 15.78 -20.42 -26.11
N GLY A 263 14.90 -19.74 -26.86
CA GLY A 263 13.92 -20.36 -27.76
C GLY A 263 12.69 -20.98 -27.08
N LYS A 264 12.65 -21.05 -25.74
CA LYS A 264 11.52 -21.60 -24.98
C LYS A 264 10.56 -20.47 -24.59
N ARG A 265 9.28 -20.63 -24.94
CA ARG A 265 8.20 -19.73 -24.51
C ARG A 265 7.97 -19.85 -23.00
N MET A 266 7.79 -18.71 -22.34
CA MET A 266 7.39 -18.62 -20.93
C MET A 266 6.78 -17.25 -20.65
N LYS A 267 6.03 -17.13 -19.55
CA LYS A 267 5.54 -15.84 -19.04
C LYS A 267 6.55 -15.23 -18.07
N LEU A 268 6.61 -13.90 -18.04
CA LEU A 268 7.21 -13.16 -16.95
C LEU A 268 6.25 -13.26 -15.75
N ASN A 269 6.64 -14.07 -14.77
CA ASN A 269 5.99 -14.15 -13.46
C ASN A 269 6.76 -13.17 -12.56
N GLY A 270 6.44 -11.89 -12.72
CA GLY A 270 7.21 -10.79 -12.18
C GLY A 270 6.61 -10.17 -10.92
N VAL A 271 7.47 -9.49 -10.15
CA VAL A 271 7.09 -8.62 -9.03
C VAL A 271 7.74 -7.25 -9.19
N CYS A 272 7.03 -6.20 -8.77
CA CYS A 272 7.63 -4.89 -8.51
C CYS A 272 8.25 -4.88 -7.11
N GLU A 273 9.45 -4.33 -6.97
CA GLU A 273 10.17 -4.26 -5.71
C GLU A 273 10.79 -2.88 -5.46
N HIS A 274 10.46 -2.29 -4.30
CA HIS A 274 11.15 -1.13 -3.75
C HIS A 274 12.49 -1.51 -3.06
N HIS A 275 13.33 -0.52 -2.79
CA HIS A 275 14.72 -0.71 -2.37
C HIS A 275 14.94 -0.89 -0.87
N ASP A 276 14.02 -0.48 0.00
CA ASP A 276 14.19 -0.63 1.45
C ASP A 276 14.21 -2.11 1.84
N LEU A 277 14.85 -2.44 2.96
CA LEU A 277 15.02 -3.80 3.47
C LEU A 277 14.31 -3.94 4.85
N GLY A 278 13.10 -3.40 4.96
CA GLY A 278 12.27 -3.47 6.18
C GLY A 278 12.94 -2.79 7.37
N ALA A 279 13.18 -3.53 8.45
CA ALA A 279 13.84 -3.02 9.67
C ALA A 279 15.26 -2.43 9.44
N LEU A 280 15.91 -2.74 8.32
CA LEU A 280 17.19 -2.14 7.95
C LEU A 280 17.04 -0.76 7.29
N GLY A 281 15.82 -0.39 6.86
CA GLY A 281 15.56 0.82 6.10
C GLY A 281 16.21 0.77 4.73
N ALA A 282 16.70 1.91 4.25
CA ALA A 282 17.40 1.95 2.97
C ALA A 282 18.85 1.43 3.04
N ALA A 283 19.44 1.24 4.24
CA ALA A 283 20.81 0.77 4.38
C ALA A 283 21.02 -0.59 3.71
N PHE A 284 21.66 -0.59 2.55
CA PHE A 284 21.68 -1.74 1.67
C PHE A 284 22.51 -2.90 2.24
N ASN A 285 21.96 -4.12 2.16
CA ASN A 285 22.65 -5.33 2.60
C ASN A 285 22.39 -6.51 1.64
N LYS A 286 23.47 -7.08 1.08
CA LYS A 286 23.40 -8.18 0.11
C LYS A 286 22.78 -9.45 0.70
N SER A 287 23.03 -9.79 1.97
CA SER A 287 22.45 -10.96 2.64
C SER A 287 20.94 -10.83 2.83
N ALA A 288 20.45 -9.65 3.20
CA ALA A 288 19.01 -9.38 3.30
C ALA A 288 18.31 -9.45 1.94
N LEU A 289 18.92 -8.88 0.88
CA LEU A 289 18.35 -8.97 -0.46
C LEU A 289 18.34 -10.41 -0.98
N LYS A 290 19.40 -11.18 -0.74
CA LYS A 290 19.47 -12.60 -1.11
C LYS A 290 18.38 -13.43 -0.43
N ARG A 291 18.04 -13.13 0.83
CA ARG A 291 16.89 -13.72 1.52
C ARG A 291 15.59 -13.40 0.78
N ARG A 292 15.35 -12.13 0.43
CA ARG A 292 14.14 -11.72 -0.32
C ARG A 292 14.04 -12.45 -1.67
N PHE A 293 15.12 -12.46 -2.43
CA PHE A 293 15.18 -13.18 -3.72
C PHE A 293 14.93 -14.67 -3.57
N THR A 294 15.40 -15.29 -2.49
CA THR A 294 15.15 -16.72 -2.22
C THR A 294 13.66 -16.96 -2.03
N ILE A 295 12.99 -16.13 -1.23
CA ILE A 295 11.54 -16.22 -0.99
C ILE A 295 10.74 -15.98 -2.28
N LEU A 296 11.11 -14.99 -3.10
CA LEU A 296 10.48 -14.77 -4.41
C LEU A 296 10.66 -15.98 -5.34
N LYS A 297 11.86 -16.56 -5.37
CA LYS A 297 12.14 -17.74 -6.21
C LYS A 297 11.31 -18.94 -5.77
N GLU A 298 11.11 -19.12 -4.47
CA GLU A 298 10.22 -20.14 -3.91
C GLU A 298 8.75 -19.92 -4.31
N MET A 299 8.31 -18.68 -4.46
CA MET A 299 6.97 -18.31 -4.95
C MET A 299 6.78 -18.64 -6.44
N GLY A 300 7.86 -18.90 -7.19
CA GLY A 300 7.81 -19.10 -8.64
C GLY A 300 8.08 -17.84 -9.46
N VAL A 301 8.54 -16.76 -8.82
CA VAL A 301 8.96 -15.53 -9.50
C VAL A 301 10.17 -15.81 -10.39
N ASN A 302 10.15 -15.28 -11.60
CA ASN A 302 11.24 -15.39 -12.56
C ASN A 302 11.72 -14.02 -13.09
N ALA A 303 11.04 -12.93 -12.77
CA ALA A 303 11.39 -11.58 -13.17
C ALA A 303 11.15 -10.56 -12.04
N ILE A 304 11.91 -9.47 -12.03
CA ILE A 304 11.76 -8.38 -11.05
C ILE A 304 11.81 -7.04 -11.79
N ARG A 305 10.91 -6.12 -11.44
CA ARG A 305 10.94 -4.71 -11.85
C ARG A 305 11.41 -3.86 -10.68
N THR A 306 12.44 -3.04 -10.89
CA THR A 306 13.07 -2.23 -9.83
C THR A 306 12.30 -0.91 -9.64
N ALA A 307 11.06 -1.03 -9.16
CA ALA A 307 10.13 0.07 -9.02
C ALA A 307 10.62 1.11 -7.98
N HIS A 308 10.80 2.39 -8.30
CA HIS A 308 10.84 3.01 -9.63
C HIS A 308 12.16 3.75 -9.83
N ASN A 309 13.26 3.04 -9.59
CA ASN A 309 14.58 3.65 -9.51
C ASN A 309 15.71 2.66 -9.81
N MET A 310 16.87 3.24 -10.09
CA MET A 310 18.08 2.49 -10.41
C MET A 310 18.46 1.59 -9.22
N PRO A 311 18.62 0.27 -9.42
CA PRO A 311 18.89 -0.66 -8.33
C PRO A 311 20.30 -0.49 -7.79
N ALA A 312 20.59 -1.12 -6.64
CA ALA A 312 21.98 -1.27 -6.18
C ALA A 312 22.74 -2.19 -7.13
N LYS A 313 24.07 -2.04 -7.22
CA LYS A 313 24.88 -2.90 -8.09
C LYS A 313 24.73 -4.38 -7.74
N GLU A 314 24.77 -4.69 -6.44
CA GLU A 314 24.69 -6.06 -5.94
C GLU A 314 23.31 -6.70 -6.17
N TRP A 315 22.28 -5.90 -6.47
CA TRP A 315 20.97 -6.40 -6.89
C TRP A 315 21.06 -7.10 -8.24
N MET A 316 21.75 -6.48 -9.19
CA MET A 316 21.97 -7.04 -10.52
C MET A 316 22.88 -8.27 -10.45
N ASP A 317 23.93 -8.22 -9.64
CA ASP A 317 24.79 -9.38 -9.38
C ASP A 317 23.98 -10.58 -8.83
N LEU A 318 23.12 -10.34 -7.83
CA LEU A 318 22.26 -11.40 -7.28
C LEU A 318 21.23 -11.90 -8.31
N ALA A 319 20.70 -11.02 -9.15
CA ALA A 319 19.74 -11.42 -10.20
C ALA A 319 20.40 -12.34 -11.22
N ASP A 320 21.66 -12.05 -11.60
CA ASP A 320 22.47 -12.92 -12.45
C ASP A 320 22.70 -14.28 -11.80
N GLU A 321 23.15 -14.28 -10.53
CA GLU A 321 23.50 -15.47 -9.75
C GLU A 321 22.28 -16.38 -9.48
N MET A 322 21.10 -15.79 -9.26
CA MET A 322 19.89 -16.50 -8.85
C MET A 322 18.89 -16.73 -10.00
N GLY A 323 19.20 -16.24 -11.19
CA GLY A 323 18.38 -16.46 -12.39
C GLY A 323 17.07 -15.67 -12.37
N PHE A 324 17.14 -14.36 -12.18
CA PHE A 324 16.01 -13.44 -12.37
C PHE A 324 16.21 -12.62 -13.64
N LEU A 325 15.13 -12.38 -14.37
CA LEU A 325 15.09 -11.36 -15.42
C LEU A 325 14.79 -9.99 -14.79
N ILE A 326 15.41 -8.91 -15.27
CA ILE A 326 15.27 -7.59 -14.65
C ILE A 326 14.72 -6.56 -15.65
N VAL A 327 13.62 -5.91 -15.25
CA VAL A 327 13.21 -4.62 -15.79
C VAL A 327 13.83 -3.56 -14.87
N SER A 328 14.97 -3.02 -15.28
CA SER A 328 15.65 -1.97 -14.54
C SER A 328 14.98 -0.65 -14.88
N GLU A 329 14.69 0.20 -13.91
CA GLU A 329 13.90 1.42 -14.10
C GLU A 329 14.63 2.68 -13.64
N ALA A 330 14.52 3.76 -14.41
CA ALA A 330 15.24 5.00 -14.15
C ALA A 330 14.48 5.98 -13.27
N PHE A 331 13.22 6.31 -13.64
CA PHE A 331 12.54 7.49 -13.13
C PHE A 331 11.05 7.26 -12.80
N ASP A 332 10.60 7.91 -11.74
CA ASP A 332 9.17 8.01 -11.38
C ASP A 332 8.53 9.33 -11.83
N MET A 333 9.33 10.30 -12.27
CA MET A 333 8.88 11.59 -12.80
C MET A 333 9.88 12.15 -13.82
N TRP A 334 9.40 12.96 -14.77
CA TRP A 334 10.24 13.69 -15.73
C TRP A 334 10.26 15.19 -15.42
N GLU A 335 9.79 16.05 -16.32
CA GLU A 335 9.77 17.50 -16.09
C GLU A 335 8.63 17.92 -15.15
N ARG A 336 7.54 17.13 -15.08
CA ARG A 336 6.41 17.39 -14.18
C ARG A 336 6.56 16.60 -12.87
N PRO A 337 6.45 17.27 -11.70
CA PRO A 337 6.59 16.61 -10.41
C PRO A 337 5.38 15.73 -10.08
N LYS A 338 5.61 14.69 -9.28
CA LYS A 338 4.58 13.96 -8.51
C LYS A 338 4.47 14.48 -7.08
N THR A 339 5.58 14.96 -6.51
CA THR A 339 5.64 15.62 -5.19
C THR A 339 6.48 16.89 -5.25
N ARG A 340 6.36 17.76 -4.24
CA ARG A 340 6.95 19.10 -4.27
C ARG A 340 8.48 19.13 -4.44
N TYR A 341 9.21 18.18 -3.86
CA TYR A 341 10.67 18.18 -3.80
C TYR A 341 11.32 16.95 -4.46
N ASP A 342 10.57 16.22 -5.29
CA ASP A 342 11.09 15.06 -6.03
C ASP A 342 12.13 15.45 -7.10
N TYR A 343 12.52 14.47 -7.92
CA TYR A 343 13.55 14.62 -8.92
C TYR A 343 13.18 15.55 -10.09
N ALA A 344 11.90 15.89 -10.29
CA ALA A 344 11.49 16.72 -11.44
C ALA A 344 12.19 18.08 -11.48
N ARG A 345 12.52 18.64 -10.31
CA ARG A 345 13.28 19.90 -10.18
C ARG A 345 14.73 19.83 -10.67
N PHE A 346 15.27 18.63 -10.86
CA PHE A 346 16.63 18.39 -11.35
C PHE A 346 16.67 17.72 -12.72
N PHE A 347 15.57 17.11 -13.15
CA PHE A 347 15.49 16.27 -14.35
C PHE A 347 16.14 16.90 -15.59
N LYS A 348 15.82 18.16 -15.89
CA LYS A 348 16.32 18.86 -17.08
C LYS A 348 17.85 18.90 -17.17
N ASP A 349 18.53 19.05 -16.03
CA ASP A 349 19.98 19.25 -15.98
C ASP A 349 20.76 17.95 -15.67
N TRP A 350 20.06 16.93 -15.15
CA TRP A 350 20.68 15.73 -14.59
C TRP A 350 20.28 14.41 -15.27
N ALA A 351 19.10 14.31 -15.90
CA ALA A 351 18.57 13.02 -16.37
C ALA A 351 19.52 12.27 -17.33
N LEU A 352 20.19 12.99 -18.24
CA LEU A 352 21.15 12.37 -19.16
C LEU A 352 22.43 11.88 -18.46
N LYS A 353 22.86 12.55 -17.39
CA LYS A 353 24.01 12.11 -16.57
C LYS A 353 23.64 10.86 -15.79
N ASP A 354 22.42 10.81 -15.27
CA ASP A 354 21.89 9.67 -14.53
C ASP A 354 21.70 8.45 -15.44
N ILE A 355 21.15 8.63 -16.65
CA ILE A 355 21.05 7.57 -17.67
C ILE A 355 22.44 7.03 -18.02
N LYS A 356 23.42 7.92 -18.26
CA LYS A 356 24.79 7.48 -18.55
C LYS A 356 25.34 6.59 -17.45
N SER A 357 25.25 7.04 -16.19
CA SER A 357 25.72 6.27 -15.03
C SER A 357 25.05 4.89 -14.97
N TRP A 358 23.72 4.87 -15.04
CA TRP A 358 22.90 3.68 -14.93
C TRP A 358 23.16 2.66 -16.04
N VAL A 359 23.07 3.08 -17.30
CA VAL A 359 23.20 2.16 -18.45
C VAL A 359 24.62 1.63 -18.54
N MET A 360 25.64 2.47 -18.38
CA MET A 360 27.02 2.00 -18.45
C MET A 360 27.33 0.97 -17.36
N ARG A 361 26.82 1.19 -16.13
CA ARG A 361 26.99 0.27 -15.00
C ARG A 361 26.33 -1.09 -15.26
N ASP A 362 25.10 -1.10 -15.76
CA ASP A 362 24.25 -2.30 -15.73
C ASP A 362 24.15 -3.06 -17.07
N ARG A 363 24.56 -2.47 -18.21
CA ARG A 363 24.38 -3.01 -19.58
C ARG A 363 24.97 -4.39 -19.87
N ASN A 364 25.83 -4.92 -19.00
CA ASN A 364 26.49 -6.21 -19.21
C ASN A 364 25.81 -7.38 -18.48
N HIS A 365 24.83 -7.11 -17.62
CA HIS A 365 24.23 -8.15 -16.78
C HIS A 365 23.41 -9.17 -17.58
N PRO A 366 23.65 -10.49 -17.38
CA PRO A 366 22.82 -11.51 -18.01
C PRO A 366 21.36 -11.56 -17.51
N SER A 367 21.04 -10.93 -16.39
CA SER A 367 19.67 -10.78 -15.91
C SER A 367 18.89 -9.68 -16.62
N LEU A 368 19.57 -8.65 -17.15
CA LEU A 368 18.93 -7.47 -17.73
C LEU A 368 18.01 -7.83 -18.91
N LEU A 369 16.75 -7.42 -18.86
CA LEU A 369 15.75 -7.68 -19.90
C LEU A 369 15.31 -6.39 -20.59
N MET A 370 14.98 -5.37 -19.80
CA MET A 370 14.45 -4.09 -20.27
C MET A 370 14.98 -2.91 -19.45
N TRP A 371 15.08 -1.76 -20.12
CA TRP A 371 15.32 -0.45 -19.54
C TRP A 371 14.01 0.34 -19.52
N SER A 372 13.39 0.49 -18.35
CA SER A 372 12.23 1.36 -18.19
C SER A 372 12.66 2.80 -17.94
N ILE A 373 12.29 3.71 -18.84
CA ILE A 373 12.67 5.13 -18.74
C ILE A 373 11.66 5.96 -17.92
N GLY A 374 10.57 5.36 -17.46
CA GLY A 374 9.54 6.08 -16.71
C GLY A 374 8.39 5.20 -16.22
N ASN A 375 7.90 5.50 -15.02
CA ASN A 375 6.68 4.95 -14.44
C ASN A 375 5.59 6.01 -14.25
N GLU A 376 4.39 5.78 -14.80
CA GLU A 376 3.20 6.63 -14.62
C GLU A 376 3.50 8.13 -14.80
N ILE A 377 4.25 8.44 -15.83
CA ILE A 377 4.80 9.77 -16.06
C ILE A 377 3.69 10.70 -16.57
N TYR A 378 3.37 11.75 -15.81
CA TYR A 378 2.37 12.75 -16.22
C TYR A 378 2.65 13.38 -17.59
N ASP A 379 3.92 13.67 -17.90
CA ASP A 379 4.33 14.24 -19.20
C ASP A 379 3.88 13.39 -20.40
N THR A 380 3.82 12.06 -20.27
CA THR A 380 3.42 11.17 -21.38
C THR A 380 1.97 11.33 -21.79
N HIS A 381 1.11 11.75 -20.86
CA HIS A 381 -0.30 11.97 -21.08
C HIS A 381 -0.61 13.43 -21.42
N ALA A 382 0.14 14.37 -20.83
CA ALA A 382 -0.19 15.79 -20.85
C ALA A 382 -0.25 16.40 -22.27
N ASP A 383 0.82 16.29 -23.06
CA ASP A 383 0.93 16.94 -24.37
C ASP A 383 2.09 16.37 -25.21
N GLU A 384 2.33 16.96 -26.39
CA GLU A 384 3.35 16.52 -27.36
C GLU A 384 4.80 16.53 -26.83
N ARG A 385 5.06 17.27 -25.73
CA ARG A 385 6.36 17.27 -25.05
C ARG A 385 6.70 15.88 -24.53
N GLY A 386 5.70 15.12 -24.10
CA GLY A 386 5.84 13.75 -23.60
C GLY A 386 6.57 12.85 -24.59
N GLN A 387 6.15 12.79 -25.85
CA GLN A 387 6.81 11.95 -26.87
C GLN A 387 8.22 12.47 -27.20
N GLY A 388 8.44 13.78 -27.10
CA GLY A 388 9.76 14.39 -27.23
C GLY A 388 10.74 13.93 -26.14
N LEU A 389 10.28 13.90 -24.88
CA LEU A 389 11.04 13.38 -23.74
C LEU A 389 11.26 11.87 -23.88
N THR A 390 10.24 11.10 -24.25
CA THR A 390 10.35 9.65 -24.51
C THR A 390 11.47 9.34 -25.52
N ARG A 391 11.51 10.05 -26.66
CA ARG A 391 12.57 9.89 -27.67
C ARG A 391 13.95 10.25 -27.12
N MET A 392 14.05 11.39 -26.42
CA MET A 392 15.32 11.84 -25.83
C MET A 392 15.92 10.81 -24.88
N LEU A 393 15.11 10.25 -23.97
CA LEU A 393 15.59 9.26 -22.99
C LEU A 393 15.92 7.92 -23.66
N MET A 394 15.08 7.46 -24.59
CA MET A 394 15.34 6.25 -25.38
C MET A 394 16.66 6.36 -26.17
N ASP A 395 16.91 7.50 -26.82
CA ASP A 395 18.12 7.73 -27.58
C ASP A 395 19.36 7.80 -26.68
N GLU A 396 19.25 8.41 -25.48
CA GLU A 396 20.37 8.43 -24.53
C GLU A 396 20.66 7.03 -23.95
N VAL A 397 19.64 6.18 -23.74
CA VAL A 397 19.87 4.76 -23.40
C VAL A 397 20.59 4.04 -24.54
N ARG A 398 20.10 4.16 -25.78
CA ARG A 398 20.71 3.53 -26.96
C ARG A 398 22.13 4.02 -27.24
N LYS A 399 22.47 5.24 -26.85
CA LYS A 399 23.84 5.76 -26.95
C LYS A 399 24.83 4.97 -26.08
N TYR A 400 24.41 4.47 -24.92
CA TYR A 400 25.27 3.67 -24.03
C TYR A 400 24.99 2.16 -24.07
N ASP A 401 23.89 1.71 -24.68
CA ASP A 401 23.62 0.30 -25.03
C ASP A 401 23.32 0.17 -26.55
N PRO A 402 24.27 0.47 -27.44
CA PRO A 402 24.02 0.57 -28.89
C PRO A 402 23.81 -0.76 -29.60
N ASN A 403 24.17 -1.89 -28.98
CA ASN A 403 23.85 -3.22 -29.50
C ASN A 403 22.57 -3.79 -28.86
N GLU A 404 21.85 -2.98 -28.08
CA GLU A 404 20.54 -3.30 -27.51
C GLU A 404 20.55 -4.61 -26.70
N ASN A 405 21.49 -4.73 -25.74
CA ASN A 405 21.50 -5.84 -24.79
C ASN A 405 20.17 -5.93 -24.02
N ALA A 406 19.46 -4.80 -23.87
CA ALA A 406 18.07 -4.75 -23.47
C ALA A 406 17.23 -3.76 -24.29
N ARG A 407 15.90 -3.98 -24.27
CA ARG A 407 14.92 -3.10 -24.94
C ARG A 407 14.49 -1.96 -24.02
N VAL A 408 14.19 -0.80 -24.60
CA VAL A 408 13.64 0.34 -23.86
C VAL A 408 12.12 0.21 -23.74
N THR A 409 11.56 0.54 -22.57
CA THR A 409 10.11 0.47 -22.29
C THR A 409 9.67 1.64 -21.38
N ILE A 410 8.36 1.76 -21.18
CA ILE A 410 7.70 2.62 -20.20
C ILE A 410 6.63 1.80 -19.47
N GLY A 411 6.35 2.12 -18.21
CA GLY A 411 5.17 1.63 -17.49
C GLY A 411 4.14 2.74 -17.33
N SER A 412 2.92 2.56 -17.83
CA SER A 412 1.92 3.63 -17.88
C SER A 412 0.52 3.19 -17.45
N ASN A 413 -0.06 3.93 -16.52
CA ASN A 413 -1.49 3.90 -16.19
C ASN A 413 -2.31 4.86 -17.08
N TYR A 414 -1.66 5.54 -18.04
CA TYR A 414 -2.28 6.44 -19.01
C TYR A 414 -2.50 5.81 -20.39
N MET A 415 -2.31 4.51 -20.54
CA MET A 415 -2.58 3.81 -21.81
C MET A 415 -3.99 4.00 -22.40
N PRO A 416 -5.06 4.35 -21.64
CA PRO A 416 -6.34 4.72 -22.26
C PRO A 416 -6.31 5.97 -23.13
N TRP A 417 -5.27 6.80 -23.05
CA TRP A 417 -5.21 8.10 -23.74
C TRP A 417 -4.20 8.11 -24.89
N GLU A 418 -4.57 8.76 -25.99
CA GLU A 418 -3.81 8.83 -27.25
C GLU A 418 -2.36 9.33 -27.06
N ASN A 419 -2.11 10.34 -26.24
CA ASN A 419 -0.75 10.85 -26.02
C ASN A 419 0.19 9.81 -25.41
N ALA A 420 -0.31 9.00 -24.46
CA ALA A 420 0.49 7.95 -23.85
C ALA A 420 0.69 6.78 -24.82
N GLN A 421 -0.33 6.45 -25.61
CA GLN A 421 -0.23 5.50 -26.73
C GLN A 421 0.84 5.93 -27.74
N ASN A 422 0.89 7.21 -28.08
CA ASN A 422 1.95 7.77 -28.95
C ASN A 422 3.35 7.65 -28.31
N CYS A 423 3.48 7.71 -26.98
CA CYS A 423 4.74 7.42 -26.30
C CYS A 423 5.09 5.93 -26.34
N ALA A 424 4.10 5.04 -26.16
CA ALA A 424 4.28 3.59 -26.30
C ALA A 424 4.70 3.23 -27.73
N ASP A 425 4.15 3.91 -28.74
CA ASP A 425 4.52 3.73 -30.14
C ASP A 425 5.98 4.09 -30.43
N VAL A 426 6.56 5.05 -29.71
CA VAL A 426 7.99 5.40 -29.82
C VAL A 426 8.89 4.25 -29.36
N VAL A 427 8.56 3.62 -28.23
CA VAL A 427 9.39 2.57 -27.62
C VAL A 427 9.06 1.16 -28.12
N LYS A 428 7.86 0.94 -28.66
CA LYS A 428 7.27 -0.33 -29.12
C LYS A 428 7.09 -1.42 -28.07
N VAL A 429 7.78 -1.34 -26.94
CA VAL A 429 7.55 -2.20 -25.76
C VAL A 429 6.67 -1.47 -24.77
N ALA A 430 5.37 -1.74 -24.84
CA ALA A 430 4.31 -1.05 -24.10
C ALA A 430 4.02 -1.75 -22.76
N GLY A 431 4.44 -1.13 -21.66
CA GLY A 431 4.11 -1.57 -20.30
C GLY A 431 2.82 -0.92 -19.79
N TYR A 432 1.89 -1.74 -19.35
CA TYR A 432 0.61 -1.32 -18.80
C TYR A 432 0.60 -1.43 -17.28
N ASN A 433 0.23 -0.35 -16.61
CA ASN A 433 -0.13 -0.38 -15.19
C ASN A 433 -1.66 -0.51 -15.09
N TYR A 434 -2.15 -1.60 -14.49
CA TYR A 434 -3.57 -1.85 -14.21
C TYR A 434 -4.48 -1.71 -15.45
N GLY A 435 -3.96 -2.12 -16.62
CA GLY A 435 -4.53 -1.85 -17.94
C GLY A 435 -4.93 -3.10 -18.71
N GLU A 436 -5.06 -4.25 -18.04
CA GLU A 436 -5.30 -5.57 -18.67
C GLU A 436 -6.53 -5.56 -19.58
N LYS A 437 -7.56 -4.76 -19.24
CA LYS A 437 -8.78 -4.61 -20.05
C LYS A 437 -8.55 -4.06 -21.47
N TYR A 438 -7.40 -3.42 -21.71
CA TYR A 438 -7.06 -2.82 -23.00
C TYR A 438 -6.13 -3.69 -23.87
N TYR A 439 -5.60 -4.80 -23.35
CA TYR A 439 -4.57 -5.60 -24.05
C TYR A 439 -5.02 -6.06 -25.43
N HIS A 440 -6.21 -6.66 -25.50
CA HIS A 440 -6.74 -7.19 -26.77
C HIS A 440 -7.02 -6.08 -27.78
N GLN A 441 -7.68 -5.00 -27.34
CA GLN A 441 -8.00 -3.87 -28.21
C GLN A 441 -6.72 -3.26 -28.79
N HIS A 442 -5.75 -2.91 -27.94
CA HIS A 442 -4.54 -2.25 -28.41
C HIS A 442 -3.61 -3.20 -29.18
N HIS A 443 -3.65 -4.52 -28.92
CA HIS A 443 -2.95 -5.50 -29.77
C HIS A 443 -3.52 -5.55 -31.19
N GLU A 444 -4.85 -5.45 -31.33
CA GLU A 444 -5.50 -5.39 -32.65
C GLU A 444 -5.20 -4.07 -33.38
N GLU A 445 -5.19 -2.95 -32.66
CA GLU A 445 -4.90 -1.61 -33.20
C GLU A 445 -3.40 -1.41 -33.51
N HIS A 446 -2.52 -2.02 -32.72
CA HIS A 446 -1.07 -1.92 -32.79
C HIS A 446 -0.39 -3.29 -32.77
N PRO A 447 -0.49 -4.08 -33.86
CA PRO A 447 0.03 -5.45 -33.92
C PRO A 447 1.57 -5.54 -33.86
N ASP A 448 2.27 -4.41 -33.95
CA ASP A 448 3.71 -4.33 -33.78
C ASP A 448 4.15 -4.03 -32.33
N TRP A 449 3.21 -3.77 -31.42
CA TRP A 449 3.51 -3.51 -30.02
C TRP A 449 3.75 -4.80 -29.24
N ILE A 450 4.82 -4.77 -28.45
CA ILE A 450 5.13 -5.80 -27.47
C ILE A 450 4.45 -5.40 -26.15
N ILE A 451 3.41 -6.13 -25.75
CA ILE A 451 2.57 -5.80 -24.58
C ILE A 451 2.99 -6.64 -23.37
N TYR A 452 2.99 -6.00 -22.19
CA TYR A 452 3.10 -6.69 -20.89
C TYR A 452 2.50 -5.83 -19.76
N GLY A 453 2.15 -6.48 -18.65
CA GLY A 453 1.76 -5.77 -17.43
C GLY A 453 2.98 -5.28 -16.67
N SER A 454 3.32 -3.99 -16.78
CA SER A 454 4.42 -3.39 -16.02
C SER A 454 4.08 -3.22 -14.54
N GLU A 455 2.80 -3.17 -14.20
CA GLU A 455 2.30 -3.13 -12.83
C GLU A 455 0.87 -3.70 -12.75
N THR A 456 0.65 -4.75 -11.98
CA THR A 456 -0.65 -5.44 -11.88
C THR A 456 -1.03 -5.75 -10.43
N ALA A 457 -2.21 -6.34 -10.21
CA ALA A 457 -2.74 -6.71 -8.88
C ALA A 457 -3.12 -5.52 -7.98
N SER A 458 -2.19 -4.98 -7.18
CA SER A 458 -2.48 -3.94 -6.16
C SER A 458 -3.68 -4.29 -5.23
N VAL A 459 -3.80 -5.58 -4.87
CA VAL A 459 -4.71 -6.07 -3.83
C VAL A 459 -4.01 -5.91 -2.48
N VAL A 460 -4.69 -5.31 -1.50
CA VAL A 460 -4.12 -5.00 -0.19
C VAL A 460 -4.48 -6.06 0.84
N GLN A 461 -3.60 -6.33 1.80
CA GLN A 461 -3.75 -7.40 2.77
C GLN A 461 -2.77 -7.27 3.95
N SER A 462 -3.18 -7.74 5.12
CA SER A 462 -2.37 -7.85 6.32
C SER A 462 -2.20 -9.31 6.71
N ARG A 463 -1.00 -9.70 7.12
CA ARG A 463 -0.69 -11.09 7.47
C ARG A 463 -1.58 -11.57 8.63
N GLY A 464 -2.33 -12.66 8.41
CA GLY A 464 -3.14 -13.31 9.45
C GLY A 464 -4.37 -12.50 9.90
N ILE A 465 -4.79 -11.49 9.14
CA ILE A 465 -6.03 -10.74 9.40
C ILE A 465 -7.09 -11.19 8.40
N TYR A 466 -8.30 -11.47 8.89
CA TYR A 466 -9.39 -12.00 8.07
C TYR A 466 -10.68 -11.26 8.37
N HIS A 467 -11.18 -10.49 7.39
CA HIS A 467 -12.46 -9.80 7.49
C HIS A 467 -13.52 -10.57 6.70
N PHE A 468 -14.36 -11.31 7.43
CA PHE A 468 -15.45 -12.12 6.86
C PHE A 468 -16.65 -11.23 6.49
N PRO A 469 -17.49 -11.61 5.50
CA PRO A 469 -17.37 -12.82 4.69
C PRO A 469 -16.56 -12.57 3.39
N PHE A 470 -16.03 -13.64 2.79
CA PHE A 470 -15.21 -13.54 1.57
C PHE A 470 -15.94 -12.89 0.38
N GLU A 471 -17.26 -13.10 0.25
CA GLU A 471 -18.03 -12.58 -0.89
C GLU A 471 -18.21 -11.06 -0.88
N LYS A 472 -17.91 -10.41 0.25
CA LYS A 472 -18.04 -8.96 0.39
C LYS A 472 -16.69 -8.32 0.27
N SER A 473 -16.60 -7.30 -0.57
CA SER A 473 -15.38 -6.53 -0.66
C SER A 473 -15.27 -5.57 0.52
N ILE A 474 -14.18 -5.66 1.27
CA ILE A 474 -13.92 -4.87 2.47
C ILE A 474 -12.54 -4.28 2.29
N LEU A 475 -12.46 -3.05 1.78
CA LEU A 475 -11.19 -2.37 1.55
C LEU A 475 -10.54 -1.89 2.85
N ALA A 476 -11.35 -1.40 3.80
CA ALA A 476 -10.87 -0.86 5.06
C ALA A 476 -11.83 -1.18 6.22
N ASP A 477 -11.30 -1.35 7.44
CA ASP A 477 -12.04 -1.58 8.69
C ASP A 477 -11.37 -0.86 9.88
N ASP A 478 -11.99 -0.91 11.07
CA ASP A 478 -11.63 -0.10 12.24
C ASP A 478 -10.23 -0.42 12.81
N ASP A 479 -9.70 -1.62 12.53
CA ASP A 479 -8.38 -2.08 12.99
C ASP A 479 -7.20 -1.52 12.19
N GLU A 480 -7.47 -0.75 11.13
CA GLU A 480 -6.49 -0.26 10.16
C GLU A 480 -5.69 -1.40 9.49
N GLN A 481 -6.34 -2.56 9.30
CA GLN A 481 -5.77 -3.71 8.60
C GLN A 481 -6.54 -4.02 7.32
N CYS A 482 -5.95 -4.85 6.46
CA CYS A 482 -6.59 -5.34 5.24
C CYS A 482 -6.72 -6.87 5.31
N SER A 483 -7.77 -7.43 4.72
CA SER A 483 -8.06 -8.86 4.84
C SER A 483 -7.19 -9.72 3.92
N ALA A 484 -6.55 -10.74 4.49
CA ALA A 484 -5.83 -11.79 3.75
C ALA A 484 -6.77 -12.82 3.08
N LEU A 485 -8.10 -12.73 3.28
CA LEU A 485 -9.05 -13.56 2.53
C LEU A 485 -9.04 -13.24 1.04
N GLY A 486 -8.46 -12.13 0.61
CA GLY A 486 -8.41 -11.70 -0.80
C GLY A 486 -9.60 -10.84 -1.23
N ASN A 487 -10.34 -10.26 -0.28
CA ASN A 487 -11.51 -9.41 -0.52
C ASN A 487 -11.27 -7.90 -0.34
N SER A 488 -10.03 -7.48 -0.08
CA SER A 488 -9.63 -6.06 0.03
C SER A 488 -9.00 -5.55 -1.27
N SER A 489 -9.84 -5.29 -2.28
CA SER A 489 -9.40 -4.80 -3.60
C SER A 489 -9.46 -3.27 -3.68
N THR A 490 -8.40 -2.68 -4.24
CA THR A 490 -8.33 -1.24 -4.53
C THR A 490 -9.20 -0.88 -5.73
N SER A 491 -9.55 0.39 -5.87
CA SER A 491 -10.44 0.86 -6.95
C SER A 491 -9.79 0.90 -8.35
N TRP A 492 -8.49 0.62 -8.45
CA TRP A 492 -7.74 0.58 -9.72
C TRP A 492 -7.10 -0.78 -9.99
N GLY A 493 -6.80 -1.55 -8.94
CA GLY A 493 -6.17 -2.85 -9.06
C GLY A 493 -7.11 -3.96 -9.53
N ALA A 494 -6.59 -5.18 -9.49
CA ALA A 494 -7.35 -6.39 -9.78
C ALA A 494 -8.42 -6.65 -8.72
N LYS A 495 -9.51 -7.31 -9.13
CA LYS A 495 -10.60 -7.71 -8.23
C LYS A 495 -10.16 -8.70 -7.14
N SER A 496 -9.20 -9.57 -7.47
CA SER A 496 -8.56 -10.52 -6.57
C SER A 496 -7.23 -11.00 -7.16
N ALA A 497 -6.43 -11.74 -6.38
CA ALA A 497 -5.20 -12.36 -6.87
C ALA A 497 -5.46 -13.36 -8.02
N GLU A 498 -6.54 -14.15 -7.93
CA GLU A 498 -6.95 -15.09 -8.98
C GLU A 498 -7.35 -14.35 -10.25
N ALA A 499 -8.14 -13.28 -10.15
CA ALA A 499 -8.52 -12.48 -11.31
C ALA A 499 -7.28 -11.93 -12.04
N CYS A 500 -6.26 -11.50 -11.29
CA CYS A 500 -4.98 -11.04 -11.83
C CYS A 500 -4.21 -12.16 -12.56
N ILE A 501 -4.20 -13.37 -11.99
CA ILE A 501 -3.57 -14.54 -12.62
C ILE A 501 -4.29 -14.91 -13.92
N LEU A 502 -5.62 -14.96 -13.90
CA LEU A 502 -6.45 -15.35 -15.04
C LEU A 502 -6.32 -14.36 -16.20
N ALA A 503 -6.37 -13.05 -15.92
CA ALA A 503 -6.25 -12.01 -16.94
C ALA A 503 -4.95 -12.15 -17.77
N GLU A 504 -3.82 -12.40 -17.11
CA GLU A 504 -2.54 -12.58 -17.78
C GLU A 504 -2.38 -13.95 -18.43
N ARG A 505 -2.86 -15.03 -17.78
CA ARG A 505 -2.86 -16.39 -18.35
C ARG A 505 -3.59 -16.41 -19.70
N ASP A 506 -4.74 -15.76 -19.76
CA ASP A 506 -5.64 -15.76 -20.91
C ASP A 506 -5.22 -14.78 -22.02
N THR A 507 -4.11 -14.05 -21.82
CA THR A 507 -3.54 -13.13 -22.83
C THR A 507 -2.24 -13.73 -23.42
N PRO A 508 -2.28 -14.66 -24.38
CA PRO A 508 -1.10 -15.40 -24.84
C PRO A 508 0.02 -14.53 -25.43
N PHE A 509 -0.31 -13.42 -26.09
CA PHE A 509 0.65 -12.51 -26.70
C PHE A 509 1.40 -11.61 -25.70
N SER A 510 0.84 -11.39 -24.50
CA SER A 510 1.53 -10.64 -23.44
C SER A 510 2.83 -11.34 -23.03
N LEU A 511 3.88 -10.57 -22.70
CA LEU A 511 5.12 -11.14 -22.17
C LEU A 511 4.92 -11.74 -20.76
N GLY A 512 3.94 -11.26 -20.00
CA GLY A 512 3.78 -11.54 -18.57
C GLY A 512 3.38 -10.30 -17.79
N GLN A 513 3.55 -10.36 -16.47
CA GLN A 513 3.13 -9.30 -15.55
C GLN A 513 4.15 -9.05 -14.43
N PHE A 514 4.07 -7.89 -13.79
CA PHE A 514 4.81 -7.53 -12.59
C PHE A 514 3.83 -7.07 -11.50
N ILE A 515 3.52 -7.94 -10.54
CA ILE A 515 2.53 -7.63 -9.49
C ILE A 515 3.06 -6.53 -8.55
N TRP A 516 2.17 -5.63 -8.13
CA TRP A 516 2.40 -4.64 -7.06
C TRP A 516 1.90 -5.21 -5.73
N THR A 517 2.77 -5.67 -4.82
CA THR A 517 4.23 -5.89 -4.93
C THR A 517 4.59 -7.31 -4.49
N GLY A 518 5.86 -7.72 -4.64
CA GLY A 518 6.32 -8.97 -4.03
C GLY A 518 6.46 -8.82 -2.51
N PHE A 519 7.23 -7.85 -2.05
CA PHE A 519 7.33 -7.45 -0.64
C PHE A 519 6.59 -6.16 -0.33
N ASP A 520 6.03 -6.08 0.87
CA ASP A 520 5.67 -4.79 1.46
C ASP A 520 6.93 -3.94 1.62
N TYR A 521 6.71 -2.63 1.64
CA TYR A 521 7.72 -1.60 1.78
C TYR A 521 7.23 -0.52 2.74
N ILE A 522 8.13 0.33 3.18
CA ILE A 522 7.78 1.43 4.08
C ILE A 522 7.16 2.58 3.27
N GLY A 523 6.14 3.24 3.80
CA GLY A 523 5.35 4.26 3.12
C GLY A 523 4.21 3.70 2.29
N GLU A 524 3.56 4.57 1.51
CA GLU A 524 2.39 4.27 0.67
C GLU A 524 1.34 3.32 1.33
N PRO A 525 0.87 3.65 2.54
CA PRO A 525 0.05 2.78 3.39
C PRO A 525 -1.42 2.66 2.92
N THR A 526 -1.68 2.70 1.61
CA THR A 526 -3.03 2.57 1.04
C THR A 526 -3.74 1.32 1.59
N PRO A 527 -4.99 1.43 2.06
CA PRO A 527 -5.91 2.58 1.95
C PRO A 527 -5.84 3.59 3.10
N TYR A 528 -4.94 3.38 4.07
CA TYR A 528 -4.83 4.14 5.31
C TYR A 528 -3.72 5.22 5.25
N HIS A 529 -3.36 5.74 6.43
CA HIS A 529 -2.26 6.67 6.67
C HIS A 529 -1.31 6.15 7.76
N THR A 530 -1.08 4.83 7.76
CA THR A 530 -0.15 4.10 8.64
C THR A 530 1.29 4.16 8.10
N LYS A 531 2.25 3.34 8.56
CA LYS A 531 3.67 3.53 8.16
C LYS A 531 4.18 2.64 7.02
N ASN A 532 3.54 1.51 6.74
CA ASN A 532 3.96 0.54 5.72
C ASN A 532 2.85 0.24 4.72
N SER A 533 3.23 -0.25 3.55
CA SER A 533 2.29 -0.73 2.53
C SER A 533 1.54 -1.99 2.97
N TYR A 534 0.47 -2.30 2.25
CA TYR A 534 -0.30 -3.54 2.41
C TYR A 534 -0.31 -4.41 1.13
N PHE A 535 0.42 -4.01 0.10
CA PHE A 535 0.37 -4.61 -1.24
C PHE A 535 1.16 -5.91 -1.38
N GLY A 536 2.20 -6.08 -0.56
CA GLY A 536 3.14 -7.18 -0.68
C GLY A 536 2.49 -8.53 -0.47
N GLN A 537 2.94 -9.53 -1.22
CA GLN A 537 2.62 -10.94 -0.95
C GLN A 537 3.40 -11.44 0.28
N ILE A 538 4.43 -10.70 0.68
CA ILE A 538 5.32 -10.95 1.80
C ILE A 538 5.42 -9.63 2.58
N ASP A 539 5.35 -9.67 3.91
CA ASP A 539 5.46 -8.45 4.72
C ASP A 539 6.91 -7.93 4.84
N THR A 540 7.07 -6.74 5.44
CA THR A 540 8.40 -6.09 5.62
C THR A 540 9.36 -6.91 6.48
N ALA A 541 8.81 -7.79 7.35
CA ALA A 541 9.56 -8.69 8.22
C ALA A 541 9.95 -10.01 7.52
N THR A 542 9.66 -10.14 6.22
CA THR A 542 9.91 -11.32 5.38
C THR A 542 9.03 -12.54 5.69
N PHE A 543 7.84 -12.34 6.25
CA PHE A 543 6.84 -13.38 6.44
C PHE A 543 5.83 -13.41 5.30
N LYS A 544 5.56 -14.61 4.79
CA LYS A 544 4.63 -14.87 3.68
C LYS A 544 3.19 -14.58 4.14
N LYS A 545 2.42 -13.85 3.33
CA LYS A 545 0.96 -13.71 3.49
C LYS A 545 0.25 -14.81 2.71
N ASP A 546 -1.07 -14.95 2.87
CA ASP A 546 -1.79 -16.06 2.23
C ASP A 546 -1.79 -15.99 0.70
N SER A 547 -1.81 -14.78 0.12
CA SER A 547 -1.73 -14.60 -1.33
C SER A 547 -0.42 -15.10 -1.97
N TYR A 548 0.68 -15.13 -1.22
CA TYR A 548 1.94 -15.74 -1.66
C TYR A 548 1.70 -17.16 -2.16
N TYR A 549 0.88 -17.92 -1.45
CA TYR A 549 0.59 -19.31 -1.75
C TYR A 549 -0.36 -19.46 -2.95
N ILE A 550 -1.22 -18.47 -3.20
CA ILE A 550 -2.07 -18.40 -4.41
C ILE A 550 -1.22 -18.17 -5.66
N TYR A 551 -0.25 -17.24 -5.60
CA TYR A 551 0.69 -17.06 -6.71
C TYR A 551 1.62 -18.26 -6.86
N GLN A 552 2.11 -18.83 -5.74
CA GLN A 552 2.93 -20.05 -5.77
C GLN A 552 2.19 -21.20 -6.44
N SER A 553 0.89 -21.36 -6.16
CA SER A 553 0.11 -22.45 -6.74
C SER A 553 -0.06 -22.29 -8.26
N ALA A 554 -0.15 -21.06 -8.77
CA ALA A 554 -0.24 -20.78 -10.19
C ALA A 554 1.11 -20.78 -10.94
N TRP A 555 2.22 -20.47 -10.24
CA TRP A 555 3.53 -20.26 -10.87
C TRP A 555 4.51 -21.43 -10.69
N THR A 556 4.11 -22.47 -9.96
CA THR A 556 4.94 -23.66 -9.75
C THR A 556 4.29 -24.93 -10.29
N ASP A 557 5.13 -25.91 -10.62
CA ASP A 557 4.70 -27.20 -11.16
C ASP A 557 4.62 -28.23 -10.02
N TYR A 558 3.41 -28.77 -9.78
CA TYR A 558 3.18 -29.76 -8.72
C TYR A 558 3.99 -31.04 -8.90
N LYS A 559 4.43 -31.37 -10.13
CA LYS A 559 5.29 -32.54 -10.38
C LYS A 559 6.70 -32.36 -9.83
N LYS A 560 7.13 -31.11 -9.64
CA LYS A 560 8.45 -30.76 -9.09
C LYS A 560 8.37 -30.31 -7.64
N LYS A 561 7.36 -29.52 -7.30
CA LYS A 561 7.18 -28.91 -5.98
C LYS A 561 5.67 -28.89 -5.63
N PRO A 562 5.08 -30.05 -5.26
CA PRO A 562 3.68 -30.10 -4.86
C PRO A 562 3.45 -29.27 -3.60
N MET A 563 2.36 -28.50 -3.56
CA MET A 563 1.99 -27.68 -2.41
C MET A 563 0.47 -27.64 -2.22
N VAL A 564 0.05 -27.41 -0.98
CA VAL A 564 -1.32 -27.06 -0.60
C VAL A 564 -1.23 -26.17 0.63
N HIS A 565 -2.11 -25.18 0.75
CA HIS A 565 -2.12 -24.21 1.85
C HIS A 565 -3.56 -23.87 2.24
N ILE A 566 -3.84 -23.88 3.55
CA ILE A 566 -5.13 -23.51 4.15
C ILE A 566 -5.05 -22.12 4.75
N LEU A 567 -6.06 -21.30 4.46
CA LEU A 567 -6.36 -20.08 5.20
C LEU A 567 -7.85 -20.08 5.62
N PRO A 568 -8.22 -19.50 6.77
CA PRO A 568 -7.39 -18.84 7.79
C PRO A 568 -6.76 -19.81 8.82
N TYR A 569 -6.17 -19.28 9.91
CA TYR A 569 -5.93 -20.04 11.16
C TYR A 569 -7.26 -20.53 11.78
N TRP A 570 -7.26 -21.40 12.81
CA TRP A 570 -8.49 -22.04 13.32
C TRP A 570 -8.84 -21.72 14.79
N ASP A 571 -9.07 -20.43 15.11
CA ASP A 571 -9.38 -19.94 16.46
C ASP A 571 -10.34 -18.72 16.46
N PHE A 572 -11.66 -18.95 16.46
CA PHE A 572 -12.71 -17.91 16.31
C PHE A 572 -13.81 -18.01 17.37
N ASN A 573 -14.89 -17.23 17.24
CA ASN A 573 -16.08 -17.36 18.08
C ASN A 573 -16.80 -18.67 17.77
N LYS A 574 -17.21 -19.41 18.80
CA LYS A 574 -17.98 -20.65 18.61
C LYS A 574 -19.24 -20.39 17.79
N GLY A 575 -19.41 -21.13 16.69
CA GLY A 575 -20.55 -21.01 15.79
C GLY A 575 -20.47 -19.88 14.76
N GLN A 576 -19.45 -19.00 14.82
CA GLN A 576 -19.21 -18.01 13.78
C GLN A 576 -18.96 -18.68 12.44
N MET A 577 -19.52 -18.13 11.36
CA MET A 577 -19.31 -18.67 10.02
C MET A 577 -17.95 -18.24 9.47
N ILE A 578 -17.09 -19.23 9.17
CA ILE A 578 -15.73 -19.00 8.68
C ILE A 578 -15.62 -19.43 7.22
N ASP A 579 -15.11 -18.51 6.39
CA ASP A 579 -14.68 -18.79 5.02
C ASP A 579 -13.31 -19.47 5.05
N VAL A 580 -13.27 -20.77 4.75
CA VAL A 580 -12.03 -21.55 4.61
C VAL A 580 -11.69 -21.67 3.14
N ARG A 581 -10.49 -21.21 2.77
CA ARG A 581 -9.96 -21.26 1.41
C ARG A 581 -8.72 -22.14 1.36
N VAL A 582 -8.57 -22.88 0.27
CA VAL A 582 -7.45 -23.80 0.07
C VAL A 582 -6.91 -23.63 -1.34
N CYS A 583 -5.65 -23.20 -1.44
CA CYS A 583 -4.92 -23.10 -2.72
C CYS A 583 -3.91 -24.25 -2.85
N SER A 584 -3.72 -24.74 -4.07
CA SER A 584 -2.87 -25.88 -4.37
C SER A 584 -2.49 -25.87 -5.85
N ASN A 585 -1.26 -26.25 -6.19
CA ASN A 585 -0.87 -26.46 -7.59
C ASN A 585 -1.30 -27.84 -8.11
N ALA A 586 -1.85 -28.70 -7.25
CA ALA A 586 -2.36 -30.01 -7.63
C ALA A 586 -3.72 -29.91 -8.34
N PRO A 587 -4.06 -30.87 -9.22
CA PRO A 587 -5.32 -30.86 -9.96
C PRO A 587 -6.56 -31.08 -9.07
N LYS A 588 -6.40 -31.62 -7.86
CA LYS A 588 -7.52 -31.90 -6.96
C LYS A 588 -7.13 -31.67 -5.50
N ILE A 589 -8.06 -31.12 -4.73
CA ILE A 589 -7.95 -31.01 -3.28
C ILE A 589 -9.19 -31.58 -2.57
N GLU A 590 -8.99 -32.06 -1.36
CA GLU A 590 -10.03 -32.44 -0.40
C GLU A 590 -9.80 -31.68 0.91
N LEU A 591 -10.86 -31.15 1.50
CA LEU A 591 -10.82 -30.57 2.83
C LEU A 591 -11.54 -31.51 3.81
N GLN A 592 -10.91 -31.74 4.97
CA GLN A 592 -11.44 -32.54 6.06
C GLN A 592 -11.54 -31.70 7.33
N PHE A 593 -12.62 -31.91 8.09
CA PHE A 593 -12.78 -31.40 9.45
C PHE A 593 -12.86 -32.58 10.43
N ASN A 594 -11.96 -32.63 11.40
CA ASN A 594 -11.85 -33.72 12.38
C ASN A 594 -11.86 -35.12 11.72
N GLY A 595 -11.13 -35.25 10.61
CA GLY A 595 -11.01 -36.49 9.83
C GLY A 595 -12.21 -36.84 8.94
N THR A 596 -13.26 -36.01 8.93
CA THR A 596 -14.42 -36.19 8.04
C THR A 596 -14.31 -35.26 6.84
N SER A 597 -14.45 -35.80 5.63
CA SER A 597 -14.46 -35.01 4.40
C SER A 597 -15.63 -34.02 4.38
N ILE A 598 -15.33 -32.75 4.12
CA ILE A 598 -16.34 -31.69 3.96
C ILE A 598 -16.54 -31.27 2.50
N GLY A 599 -15.69 -31.76 1.60
CA GLY A 599 -15.82 -31.58 0.16
C GLY A 599 -14.49 -31.67 -0.57
N THR A 600 -14.58 -31.74 -1.90
CA THR A 600 -13.44 -31.72 -2.81
C THR A 600 -13.58 -30.59 -3.81
N HIS A 601 -12.45 -30.06 -4.30
CA HIS A 601 -12.40 -29.08 -5.39
C HIS A 601 -11.41 -29.55 -6.45
N GLU A 602 -11.81 -29.51 -7.72
CA GLU A 602 -10.94 -29.80 -8.87
C GLU A 602 -10.41 -28.48 -9.42
N ILE A 603 -9.12 -28.43 -9.73
CA ILE A 603 -8.42 -27.21 -10.16
C ILE A 603 -7.89 -27.43 -11.58
N ASP A 604 -8.38 -26.61 -12.51
CA ASP A 604 -7.88 -26.52 -13.88
C ASP A 604 -7.13 -25.19 -14.05
N TYR A 605 -5.80 -25.24 -14.01
CA TYR A 605 -4.98 -24.05 -14.22
C TYR A 605 -4.94 -23.57 -15.67
N GLU A 606 -5.23 -24.44 -16.64
CA GLU A 606 -5.14 -24.11 -18.06
C GLU A 606 -6.39 -23.37 -18.54
N HIS A 607 -7.58 -23.79 -18.10
CA HIS A 607 -8.85 -23.25 -18.57
C HIS A 607 -9.86 -22.90 -17.46
N GLY A 608 -9.60 -23.27 -16.22
CA GLY A 608 -10.51 -23.02 -15.10
C GLY A 608 -10.58 -21.55 -14.70
N THR A 609 -11.71 -21.16 -14.11
CA THR A 609 -11.97 -19.81 -13.58
C THR A 609 -11.93 -19.74 -12.06
N GLN A 610 -11.84 -20.90 -11.38
CA GLN A 610 -11.76 -21.01 -9.92
C GLN A 610 -10.49 -21.76 -9.51
N LEU A 611 -9.44 -21.01 -9.19
CA LEU A 611 -8.11 -21.56 -8.87
C LEU A 611 -7.94 -21.95 -7.40
N VAL A 612 -8.90 -21.59 -6.53
CA VAL A 612 -8.85 -21.79 -5.08
C VAL A 612 -10.16 -22.41 -4.62
N GLY A 613 -10.09 -23.50 -3.85
CA GLY A 613 -11.27 -24.11 -3.23
C GLY A 613 -11.77 -23.27 -2.06
N TRP A 614 -13.09 -23.23 -1.85
CA TRP A 614 -13.71 -22.37 -0.84
C TRP A 614 -14.92 -23.05 -0.19
N TRP A 615 -14.96 -23.01 1.14
CA TRP A 615 -16.01 -23.58 1.98
C TRP A 615 -16.42 -22.60 3.09
N LYS A 616 -17.69 -22.65 3.50
CA LYS A 616 -18.18 -21.97 4.70
C LYS A 616 -18.45 -22.98 5.80
N ILE A 617 -17.81 -22.81 6.95
CA ILE A 617 -17.87 -23.76 8.06
C ILE A 617 -18.12 -22.99 9.36
N PRO A 618 -19.14 -23.37 10.16
CA PRO A 618 -19.29 -22.79 11.50
C PRO A 618 -18.13 -23.24 12.38
N TYR A 619 -17.46 -22.29 13.03
CA TYR A 619 -16.29 -22.59 13.84
C TYR A 619 -16.63 -23.50 15.03
N GLN A 620 -15.88 -24.59 15.11
CA GLN A 620 -15.80 -25.50 16.25
C GLN A 620 -14.33 -25.88 16.46
N GLU A 621 -13.92 -26.02 17.73
CA GLU A 621 -12.57 -26.49 18.06
C GLU A 621 -12.26 -27.82 17.35
N GLY A 622 -11.08 -27.91 16.75
CA GLY A 622 -10.68 -29.11 16.01
C GLY A 622 -9.52 -28.91 15.07
N GLU A 623 -9.45 -29.81 14.09
CA GLU A 623 -8.42 -29.84 13.05
C GLU A 623 -9.08 -29.74 11.66
N LEU A 624 -8.63 -28.75 10.88
CA LEU A 624 -8.80 -28.71 9.43
C LEU A 624 -7.58 -29.34 8.77
N LYS A 625 -7.83 -30.21 7.79
CA LYS A 625 -6.78 -30.84 7.00
C LYS A 625 -7.11 -30.80 5.52
N ALA A 626 -6.23 -30.19 4.73
CA ALA A 626 -6.30 -30.19 3.29
C ALA A 626 -5.38 -31.27 2.73
N ILE A 627 -5.87 -31.97 1.70
CA ILE A 627 -5.16 -33.06 1.04
C ILE A 627 -5.17 -32.78 -0.46
N ALA A 628 -3.98 -32.69 -1.06
CA ALA A 628 -3.82 -32.50 -2.50
C ALA A 628 -3.50 -33.82 -3.20
N TYR A 629 -4.16 -34.05 -4.32
CA TYR A 629 -4.06 -35.26 -5.14
C TYR A 629 -3.55 -34.96 -6.54
N ASN A 630 -2.73 -35.85 -7.10
CA ASN A 630 -2.42 -35.85 -8.53
C ASN A 630 -3.55 -36.49 -9.35
N GLU A 631 -3.40 -36.52 -10.68
CA GLU A 631 -4.39 -37.09 -11.62
C GLU A 631 -4.60 -38.61 -11.41
N ALA A 632 -3.64 -39.31 -10.79
CA ALA A 632 -3.76 -40.72 -10.44
C ALA A 632 -4.49 -40.95 -9.10
N GLY A 633 -4.95 -39.89 -8.42
CA GLY A 633 -5.59 -39.95 -7.11
C GLY A 633 -4.64 -40.24 -5.94
N SER A 634 -3.32 -40.07 -6.14
CA SER A 634 -2.33 -40.23 -5.06
C SER A 634 -2.17 -38.92 -4.29
N ILE A 635 -2.06 -39.00 -2.96
CA ILE A 635 -1.77 -37.85 -2.10
C ILE A 635 -0.33 -37.37 -2.36
N ILE A 636 -0.17 -36.09 -2.67
CA ILE A 636 1.14 -35.47 -2.98
C ILE A 636 1.53 -34.34 -2.03
N ALA A 637 0.57 -33.70 -1.36
CA ALA A 637 0.81 -32.70 -0.33
C ALA A 637 -0.36 -32.65 0.67
N THR A 638 -0.09 -32.19 1.89
CA THR A 638 -1.09 -31.96 2.94
C THR A 638 -0.74 -30.71 3.74
N ASP A 639 -1.76 -29.99 4.20
CA ASP A 639 -1.62 -28.89 5.14
C ASP A 639 -2.67 -29.01 6.25
N VAL A 640 -2.39 -28.43 7.42
CA VAL A 640 -3.21 -28.61 8.63
C VAL A 640 -3.31 -27.31 9.43
N LYS A 641 -4.53 -26.94 9.81
CA LYS A 641 -4.82 -25.87 10.79
C LYS A 641 -5.53 -26.45 12.00
N LYS A 642 -5.11 -26.03 13.19
CA LYS A 642 -5.63 -26.53 14.48
C LYS A 642 -6.07 -25.38 15.35
N SER A 643 -7.09 -25.63 16.17
CA SER A 643 -7.35 -24.76 17.31
C SER A 643 -6.21 -24.83 18.31
N PHE A 644 -5.87 -23.68 18.88
CA PHE A 644 -4.76 -23.50 19.81
C PHE A 644 -5.19 -22.70 21.03
N GLY A 645 -4.52 -22.92 22.15
CA GLY A 645 -4.72 -22.15 23.37
C GLY A 645 -3.87 -20.87 23.43
N ASP A 646 -3.82 -20.26 24.62
CA ASP A 646 -2.93 -19.13 24.87
C ASP A 646 -1.46 -19.53 24.88
N ALA A 647 -0.59 -18.57 24.55
CA ALA A 647 0.86 -18.73 24.57
C ALA A 647 1.35 -19.25 25.93
N LYS A 648 2.24 -20.25 25.87
CA LYS A 648 2.93 -20.84 27.04
C LYS A 648 4.42 -20.97 26.85
N LYS A 649 4.93 -20.90 25.63
CA LYS A 649 6.36 -21.05 25.33
C LYS A 649 6.76 -20.19 24.13
N ILE A 650 7.92 -19.56 24.23
CA ILE A 650 8.55 -18.84 23.11
C ILE A 650 9.25 -19.89 22.22
N SER A 651 9.10 -19.76 20.90
CA SER A 651 9.76 -20.60 19.91
C SER A 651 10.69 -19.74 19.06
N LEU A 652 11.93 -20.20 18.85
CA LEU A 652 12.98 -19.49 18.12
C LEU A 652 13.42 -20.32 16.92
N ASN A 653 13.25 -19.81 15.71
CA ASN A 653 13.63 -20.48 14.48
C ASN A 653 14.54 -19.59 13.63
N ALA A 654 15.83 -19.93 13.57
CA ALA A 654 16.82 -19.20 12.78
C ALA A 654 16.97 -19.79 11.37
N ASP A 655 17.14 -18.93 10.36
CA ASP A 655 17.36 -19.37 8.98
C ASP A 655 18.71 -20.06 8.75
N LYS A 656 19.69 -19.78 9.61
CA LYS A 656 20.97 -20.48 9.69
C LYS A 656 21.55 -20.43 11.10
N LYS A 657 22.52 -21.32 11.37
CA LYS A 657 23.20 -21.43 12.67
C LYS A 657 24.57 -20.76 12.75
N GLN A 658 25.12 -20.37 11.60
CA GLN A 658 26.46 -19.82 11.48
C GLN A 658 26.42 -18.60 10.56
N LEU A 659 27.22 -17.58 10.87
CA LEU A 659 27.46 -16.44 9.99
C LEU A 659 28.97 -16.20 9.84
N ILE A 660 29.37 -15.45 8.82
CA ILE A 660 30.78 -15.06 8.63
C ILE A 660 31.03 -13.75 9.38
N ALA A 661 32.08 -13.68 10.19
CA ALA A 661 32.51 -12.49 10.94
C ALA A 661 33.10 -11.39 10.03
N ASN A 662 32.33 -10.93 9.04
CA ASN A 662 32.73 -9.94 8.05
C ASN A 662 31.96 -8.61 8.21
N GLY A 663 31.26 -8.41 9.32
CA GLY A 663 30.45 -7.23 9.59
C GLY A 663 29.14 -7.09 8.79
N THR A 664 28.93 -7.87 7.72
CA THR A 664 27.81 -7.68 6.78
C THR A 664 26.87 -8.88 6.69
N ASP A 665 27.32 -10.08 7.08
CA ASP A 665 26.48 -11.27 7.08
C ASP A 665 25.42 -11.22 8.19
N LEU A 666 24.24 -11.77 7.91
CA LEU A 666 23.04 -11.66 8.76
C LEU A 666 22.46 -13.03 9.09
N ILE A 667 21.95 -13.21 10.30
CA ILE A 667 21.03 -14.29 10.70
C ILE A 667 19.64 -13.67 10.93
N PHE A 668 18.61 -14.36 10.45
CA PHE A 668 17.21 -13.99 10.65
C PHE A 668 16.57 -15.00 11.59
N VAL A 669 16.13 -14.54 12.76
CA VAL A 669 15.49 -15.38 13.78
C VAL A 669 14.00 -15.05 13.88
N GLU A 670 13.16 -15.98 13.45
CA GLU A 670 11.72 -15.94 13.69
C GLU A 670 11.43 -16.27 15.15
N ILE A 671 10.73 -15.36 15.82
CA ILE A 671 10.22 -15.49 17.18
C ILE A 671 8.70 -15.71 17.07
N SER A 672 8.22 -16.82 17.61
CA SER A 672 6.80 -17.18 17.65
C SER A 672 6.40 -17.76 19.00
N MET A 673 5.11 -18.09 19.17
CA MET A 673 4.56 -18.62 20.42
C MET A 673 3.93 -19.99 20.21
N GLU A 674 4.12 -20.89 21.17
CA GLU A 674 3.50 -22.20 21.26
C GLU A 674 2.56 -22.24 22.48
N ASP A 675 1.42 -22.91 22.34
CA ASP A 675 0.51 -23.20 23.44
C ASP A 675 1.03 -24.36 24.33
N LYS A 676 0.26 -24.74 25.35
CA LYS A 676 0.62 -25.85 26.26
C LYS A 676 0.82 -27.21 25.58
N ASN A 677 0.28 -27.38 24.36
CA ASN A 677 0.36 -28.62 23.58
C ASN A 677 1.45 -28.56 22.51
N GLY A 678 2.19 -27.44 22.40
CA GLY A 678 3.18 -27.22 21.35
C GLY A 678 2.59 -26.78 20.01
N THR A 679 1.31 -26.39 19.97
CA THR A 679 0.68 -25.84 18.75
C THR A 679 1.05 -24.36 18.64
N LEU A 680 1.41 -23.89 17.44
CA LEU A 680 1.68 -22.48 17.20
C LEU A 680 0.42 -21.65 17.47
N VAL A 681 0.58 -20.55 18.20
CA VAL A 681 -0.47 -19.57 18.47
C VAL A 681 -0.43 -18.52 17.36
N GLU A 682 -1.11 -18.80 16.25
CA GLU A 682 -0.98 -18.06 14.99
C GLU A 682 -1.52 -16.62 15.05
N ASN A 683 -2.22 -16.24 16.12
CA ASN A 683 -2.66 -14.86 16.37
C ASN A 683 -1.97 -14.23 17.61
N ALA A 684 -0.87 -14.81 18.12
CA ALA A 684 -0.17 -14.25 19.28
C ALA A 684 0.39 -12.85 18.99
N ASN A 685 0.31 -11.98 19.99
CA ASN A 685 0.76 -10.59 19.91
C ASN A 685 1.59 -10.17 21.14
N ASN A 686 2.14 -11.14 21.87
CA ASN A 686 2.99 -10.94 23.04
C ASN A 686 4.09 -9.89 22.78
N ARG A 687 4.37 -9.03 23.76
CA ARG A 687 5.57 -8.20 23.75
C ARG A 687 6.77 -9.06 24.14
N VAL A 688 7.83 -8.99 23.34
CA VAL A 688 9.11 -9.63 23.68
C VAL A 688 10.21 -8.59 23.83
N ARG A 689 11.22 -8.92 24.63
CA ARG A 689 12.53 -8.26 24.66
C ARG A 689 13.56 -9.21 24.07
N VAL A 690 14.47 -8.66 23.27
CA VAL A 690 15.49 -9.39 22.51
C VAL A 690 16.86 -8.82 22.90
N ASP A 691 17.68 -9.64 23.55
CA ASP A 691 19.04 -9.28 23.95
C ASP A 691 20.04 -10.16 23.17
N VAL A 692 21.02 -9.52 22.50
CA VAL A 692 22.06 -10.19 21.72
C VAL A 692 23.43 -9.80 22.26
N THR A 693 24.28 -10.78 22.54
CA THR A 693 25.64 -10.57 23.06
C THR A 693 26.67 -11.46 22.34
N GLY A 694 27.95 -11.15 22.51
CA GLY A 694 29.05 -11.90 21.88
C GLY A 694 29.40 -11.38 20.49
N ALA A 695 29.70 -12.29 19.56
CA ALA A 695 30.19 -11.98 18.21
C ALA A 695 29.10 -11.50 17.21
N GLY A 696 27.93 -11.07 17.72
CA GLY A 696 26.80 -10.63 16.93
C GLY A 696 26.11 -9.40 17.53
N ARG A 697 25.30 -8.73 16.72
CA ARG A 697 24.65 -7.47 17.05
C ARG A 697 23.22 -7.45 16.53
N LEU A 698 22.26 -7.05 17.36
CA LEU A 698 20.88 -6.86 16.92
C LEU A 698 20.82 -5.62 16.02
N LEU A 699 20.34 -5.76 14.78
CA LEU A 699 20.25 -4.67 13.80
C LEU A 699 18.81 -4.21 13.52
N GLY A 700 17.81 -4.99 13.92
CA GLY A 700 16.42 -4.68 13.65
C GLY A 700 15.44 -5.69 14.26
N LEU A 701 14.29 -5.18 14.68
CA LEU A 701 13.09 -5.96 15.02
C LEU A 701 11.94 -5.54 14.11
N ASP A 702 11.27 -6.50 13.48
CA ASP A 702 10.11 -6.23 12.62
C ASP A 702 9.07 -7.35 12.68
N ASN A 703 7.80 -6.97 12.69
CA ASN A 703 6.65 -7.88 12.70
C ASN A 703 5.74 -7.70 11.48
N GLY A 704 6.02 -6.74 10.59
CA GLY A 704 5.20 -6.48 9.39
C GLY A 704 3.90 -5.73 9.65
N ASP A 705 3.59 -5.35 10.90
CA ASP A 705 2.40 -4.56 11.22
C ASP A 705 2.60 -3.09 10.85
N SER A 706 1.85 -2.63 9.86
CA SER A 706 1.86 -1.23 9.42
C SER A 706 1.36 -0.27 10.52
N THR A 707 0.61 -0.77 11.51
CA THR A 707 0.04 0.03 12.59
C THR A 707 0.91 0.04 13.86
N ASP A 708 2.05 -0.65 13.85
CA ASP A 708 2.98 -0.74 14.98
C ASP A 708 4.14 0.26 14.87
N PHE A 709 4.05 1.32 15.67
CA PHE A 709 5.03 2.39 15.74
C PHE A 709 6.17 2.16 16.75
N ASP A 710 6.34 0.96 17.30
CA ASP A 710 7.61 0.60 17.96
C ASP A 710 8.78 0.81 16.98
N GLN A 711 9.95 1.16 17.53
CA GLN A 711 11.13 1.44 16.71
C GLN A 711 11.70 0.16 16.11
N TYR A 712 12.04 0.18 14.81
CA TYR A 712 12.78 -0.91 14.17
C TYR A 712 14.14 -1.15 14.85
N LYS A 713 14.76 -0.07 15.35
CA LYS A 713 16.07 -0.07 16.03
C LYS A 713 15.98 -0.26 17.55
N GLY A 714 14.83 -0.68 18.06
CA GLY A 714 14.60 -0.99 19.48
C GLY A 714 14.96 -2.43 19.86
N VAL A 715 14.95 -2.73 21.17
CA VAL A 715 15.19 -4.09 21.72
C VAL A 715 13.91 -4.79 22.20
N SER A 716 12.75 -4.15 22.08
CA SER A 716 11.46 -4.75 22.43
C SER A 716 10.40 -4.41 21.39
N ARG A 717 9.61 -5.41 21.01
CA ARG A 717 8.50 -5.28 20.05
C ARG A 717 7.42 -6.33 20.33
N ARG A 718 6.17 -6.05 19.98
CA ARG A 718 5.10 -7.06 19.97
C ARG A 718 5.21 -8.00 18.77
N LEU A 719 4.75 -9.23 18.92
CA LEU A 719 4.45 -10.09 17.78
C LEU A 719 3.23 -9.52 17.04
N PHE A 720 3.14 -9.78 15.73
CA PHE A 720 1.94 -9.54 14.93
C PHE A 720 1.54 -10.85 14.28
N SER A 721 0.29 -11.26 14.45
CA SER A 721 -0.25 -12.53 13.94
C SER A 721 0.73 -13.70 14.16
N GLY A 722 1.16 -13.87 15.41
CA GLY A 722 1.98 -15.00 15.86
C GLY A 722 3.48 -14.89 15.61
N LYS A 723 3.99 -13.81 14.99
CA LYS A 723 5.39 -13.74 14.56
C LYS A 723 6.06 -12.38 14.78
N LEU A 724 7.36 -12.43 15.05
CA LEU A 724 8.31 -11.30 15.06
C LEU A 724 9.65 -11.77 14.45
N MET A 725 10.33 -10.91 13.72
CA MET A 725 11.66 -11.14 13.16
C MET A 725 12.72 -10.38 13.96
N ALA A 726 13.79 -11.07 14.37
CA ALA A 726 15.01 -10.45 14.84
C ALA A 726 16.13 -10.61 13.81
N ILE A 727 16.75 -9.49 13.40
CA ILE A 727 17.84 -9.46 12.43
C ILE A 727 19.15 -9.27 13.17
N ILE A 728 20.02 -10.28 13.14
CA ILE A 728 21.30 -10.28 13.85
C ILE A 728 22.43 -10.17 12.82
N GLY A 729 23.23 -9.10 12.92
CA GLY A 729 24.41 -8.91 12.10
C GLY A 729 25.66 -9.51 12.73
N ALA A 730 26.62 -9.85 11.87
CA ALA A 730 27.98 -10.20 12.27
C ALA A 730 28.71 -9.00 12.88
N THR A 731 29.60 -9.27 13.83
CA THR A 731 30.74 -8.35 14.12
C THR A 731 31.91 -8.66 13.16
N LEU A 732 33.07 -8.05 13.40
CA LEU A 732 34.32 -8.38 12.71
C LEU A 732 35.12 -9.49 13.41
N GLU A 733 34.74 -9.82 14.66
CA GLU A 733 35.44 -10.82 15.46
C GLU A 733 34.68 -12.15 15.42
N PRO A 734 35.34 -13.29 15.14
CA PRO A 734 34.71 -14.60 15.23
C PRO A 734 34.43 -14.99 16.68
N GLY A 735 33.44 -15.84 16.90
CA GLY A 735 33.09 -16.33 18.24
C GLY A 735 31.62 -16.71 18.41
N THR A 736 31.21 -16.96 19.64
CA THR A 736 29.83 -17.31 19.99
C THR A 736 28.94 -16.07 19.97
N ILE A 737 27.73 -16.22 19.43
CA ILE A 737 26.65 -15.25 19.51
C ILE A 737 25.57 -15.82 20.43
N GLN A 738 25.18 -15.09 21.46
CA GLN A 738 24.10 -15.50 22.35
C GLN A 738 22.88 -14.60 22.14
N LEU A 739 21.74 -15.21 21.86
CA LEU A 739 20.43 -14.55 21.78
C LEU A 739 19.58 -15.01 22.97
N GLU A 740 19.03 -14.05 23.71
CA GLU A 740 18.03 -14.26 24.75
C GLU A 740 16.74 -13.51 24.41
N VAL A 741 15.60 -14.21 24.51
CA VAL A 741 14.27 -13.65 24.26
C VAL A 741 13.38 -13.88 25.47
N SER A 742 12.77 -12.81 25.98
CA SER A 742 11.88 -12.84 27.14
C SER A 742 10.52 -12.20 26.83
N SER A 743 9.47 -12.62 27.55
CA SER A 743 8.10 -12.09 27.46
C SER A 743 7.46 -12.20 28.83
N GLU A 744 6.63 -11.23 29.20
CA GLU A 744 5.93 -11.24 30.49
C GLU A 744 5.06 -12.51 30.64
N GLY A 745 5.14 -13.15 31.81
CA GLY A 745 4.43 -14.38 32.11
C GLY A 745 4.93 -15.67 31.43
N LEU A 746 6.02 -15.62 30.66
CA LEU A 746 6.62 -16.77 29.96
C LEU A 746 8.07 -17.03 30.37
N GLU A 747 8.53 -18.28 30.28
CA GLU A 747 9.94 -18.63 30.47
C GLU A 747 10.78 -18.09 29.30
N SER A 748 11.88 -17.40 29.61
CA SER A 748 12.81 -16.87 28.62
C SER A 748 13.50 -17.99 27.85
N GLN A 749 13.80 -17.75 26.56
CA GLN A 749 14.49 -18.72 25.70
C GLN A 749 15.85 -18.18 25.27
N LYS A 750 16.83 -19.09 25.21
CA LYS A 750 18.20 -18.79 24.80
C LYS A 750 18.61 -19.68 23.64
N VAL A 751 19.31 -19.12 22.68
CA VAL A 751 19.91 -19.86 21.57
C VAL A 751 21.31 -19.32 21.27
N GLU A 752 22.21 -20.21 20.90
CA GLU A 752 23.58 -19.87 20.53
C GLU A 752 23.79 -20.09 19.03
N PHE A 753 24.54 -19.15 18.44
CA PHE A 753 25.04 -19.23 17.07
C PHE A 753 26.56 -19.03 17.06
N GLU A 754 27.18 -19.25 15.90
CA GLU A 754 28.63 -19.14 15.74
C GLU A 754 28.98 -18.19 14.59
N ALA A 755 29.84 -17.21 14.87
CA ALA A 755 30.49 -16.37 13.88
C ALA A 755 31.83 -16.99 13.49
N LEU A 756 31.93 -17.47 12.25
CA LEU A 756 33.12 -18.09 11.70
C LEU A 756 34.12 -17.02 11.22
N PRO A 757 35.44 -17.30 11.30
CA PRO A 757 36.44 -16.42 10.71
C PRO A 757 36.26 -16.32 9.19
N VAL A 758 36.63 -15.18 8.62
CA VAL A 758 36.70 -15.00 7.17
C VAL A 758 37.74 -15.97 6.61
N LYS A 759 37.39 -16.73 5.56
CA LYS A 759 38.28 -17.74 4.96
C LYS A 759 39.39 -17.11 4.10
N ASP A 760 39.09 -15.99 3.48
CA ASP A 760 40.00 -15.17 2.69
C ASP A 760 40.47 -13.96 3.52
N ASP A 761 41.28 -13.06 2.93
CA ASP A 761 41.70 -11.82 3.61
C ASP A 761 40.46 -11.03 4.08
N PRO A 762 40.46 -10.49 5.33
CA PRO A 762 39.35 -9.71 5.83
C PRO A 762 39.09 -8.51 4.92
N VAL A 763 37.81 -8.25 4.62
CA VAL A 763 37.44 -7.12 3.78
C VAL A 763 37.73 -5.82 4.53
N GLU A 764 38.78 -5.13 4.11
CA GLU A 764 39.14 -3.81 4.63
C GLU A 764 38.03 -2.78 4.32
N GLY A 765 37.93 -1.75 5.16
CA GLY A 765 36.99 -0.65 4.92
C GLY A 765 35.55 -0.92 5.32
N ILE A 766 35.29 -1.94 6.16
CA ILE A 766 33.99 -2.22 6.78
C ILE A 766 33.97 -1.75 8.25
N SER A 767 32.87 -1.14 8.68
CA SER A 767 32.56 -0.85 10.07
C SER A 767 31.39 -1.70 10.56
N ALA A 768 31.45 -2.09 11.84
CA ALA A 768 30.45 -2.95 12.46
C ALA A 768 30.14 -2.58 13.91
N GLY A 769 29.99 -1.28 14.20
CA GLY A 769 29.76 -0.74 15.55
C GLY A 769 28.29 -0.58 15.95
N THR A 770 27.37 -0.51 14.98
CA THR A 770 25.95 -0.21 15.25
C THR A 770 25.21 -1.42 15.81
N SER A 771 24.42 -1.20 16.85
CA SER A 771 23.45 -2.16 17.39
C SER A 771 22.18 -1.45 17.85
N ASN A 772 21.07 -2.18 17.93
CA ASN A 772 19.84 -1.69 18.53
C ASN A 772 20.06 -1.33 20.01
N GLN A 773 19.24 -0.40 20.49
CA GLN A 773 19.29 0.11 21.86
C GLN A 773 17.88 0.19 22.46
N ASP A 774 17.79 0.39 23.78
CA ASP A 774 16.53 0.68 24.44
C ASP A 774 15.94 2.00 23.90
N LEU A 775 14.74 1.92 23.33
CA LEU A 775 14.01 3.05 22.74
C LEU A 775 12.58 3.10 23.31
N PRO A 776 11.91 4.26 23.26
CA PRO A 776 10.54 4.39 23.74
C PRO A 776 9.58 3.41 23.05
N ILE A 777 8.77 2.73 23.86
CA ILE A 777 7.71 1.85 23.37
C ILE A 777 6.61 2.69 22.74
N GLY A 778 6.22 2.31 21.52
CA GLY A 778 5.20 2.95 20.72
C GLY A 778 3.81 2.32 20.87
N MET A 779 3.76 1.02 21.15
CA MET A 779 2.51 0.25 21.28
C MET A 779 2.43 -0.45 22.65
N GLY A 780 1.44 -0.07 23.48
CA GLY A 780 1.28 -0.62 24.82
C GLY A 780 2.38 -0.17 25.80
N ILE A 781 2.76 -1.04 26.74
CA ILE A 781 3.80 -0.80 27.75
C ILE A 781 4.78 -1.98 27.83
N SER A 782 5.91 -1.82 28.54
CA SER A 782 7.00 -2.81 28.57
C SER A 782 6.61 -4.16 29.16
N GLU A 783 5.80 -4.17 30.21
CA GLU A 783 5.41 -5.36 30.97
C GLU A 783 3.93 -5.71 30.74
N ASP A 784 3.40 -5.49 29.53
CA ASP A 784 2.02 -5.86 29.23
C ASP A 784 1.83 -7.32 28.82
N ILE A 785 0.64 -7.81 29.14
CA ILE A 785 0.09 -9.06 28.61
C ILE A 785 -1.03 -8.65 27.63
N PRO A 786 -0.71 -8.48 26.34
CA PRO A 786 -1.67 -7.99 25.36
C PRO A 786 -2.85 -8.96 25.18
N LEU A 787 -4.02 -8.40 24.87
CA LEU A 787 -5.21 -9.15 24.51
C LEU A 787 -5.01 -9.77 23.13
N ARG A 788 -5.18 -11.08 23.01
CA ARG A 788 -4.98 -11.85 21.77
C ARG A 788 -6.30 -12.10 21.03
N LYS A 789 -7.35 -12.42 21.78
CA LYS A 789 -8.68 -12.76 21.24
C LYS A 789 -9.78 -12.32 22.20
N ILE A 790 -10.89 -11.86 21.61
CA ILE A 790 -12.17 -11.67 22.28
C ILE A 790 -13.13 -12.74 21.78
N GLU A 791 -13.70 -13.53 22.68
CA GLU A 791 -14.79 -14.44 22.38
C GLU A 791 -16.13 -13.81 22.76
N ILE A 792 -17.06 -13.69 21.80
CA ILE A 792 -18.43 -13.25 22.05
C ILE A 792 -19.28 -14.48 22.39
N ILE A 793 -19.92 -14.45 23.56
CA ILE A 793 -20.79 -15.50 24.07
C ILE A 793 -22.23 -15.02 23.98
N SER A 794 -23.08 -15.77 23.26
CA SER A 794 -24.54 -15.63 23.27
C SER A 794 -25.18 -16.91 23.79
N GLU A 795 -25.63 -16.92 25.05
CA GLU A 795 -26.20 -18.12 25.69
C GLU A 795 -27.58 -18.49 25.13
N ASP A 796 -28.35 -17.49 24.70
CA ASP A 796 -29.73 -17.68 24.27
C ASP A 796 -29.87 -17.92 22.75
N GLY A 797 -28.77 -17.97 21.99
CA GLY A 797 -28.76 -18.13 20.53
C GLY A 797 -28.63 -16.83 19.74
N GLN A 798 -28.75 -16.90 18.40
CA GLN A 798 -28.43 -15.81 17.47
C GLN A 798 -29.63 -15.29 16.65
N VAL A 799 -30.86 -15.74 16.95
CA VAL A 799 -32.08 -15.39 16.19
C VAL A 799 -33.03 -14.57 17.05
N PHE A 800 -33.52 -13.43 16.57
CA PHE A 800 -34.55 -12.61 17.21
C PHE A 800 -35.87 -12.77 16.49
N ASP A 801 -36.96 -12.71 17.24
CA ASP A 801 -38.32 -12.74 16.70
C ASP A 801 -39.29 -11.90 17.54
N GLU A 802 -40.58 -11.89 17.18
CA GLU A 802 -41.61 -11.16 17.92
C GLU A 802 -41.69 -11.53 19.41
N THR A 803 -41.32 -12.76 19.77
CA THR A 803 -41.36 -13.29 21.14
C THR A 803 -40.08 -12.96 21.92
N GLN A 804 -38.95 -12.84 21.25
CA GLN A 804 -37.64 -12.59 21.84
C GLN A 804 -36.87 -11.49 21.10
N LYS A 805 -37.20 -10.25 21.44
CA LYS A 805 -36.64 -9.03 20.83
C LYS A 805 -35.34 -8.54 21.48
N GLU A 806 -35.01 -9.05 22.67
CA GLU A 806 -33.82 -8.66 23.42
C GLU A 806 -32.94 -9.89 23.71
N ARG A 807 -31.61 -9.71 23.63
CA ARG A 807 -30.61 -10.73 23.97
C ARG A 807 -29.41 -10.10 24.67
N ILE A 808 -28.78 -10.85 25.57
CA ILE A 808 -27.53 -10.45 26.24
C ILE A 808 -26.36 -11.19 25.61
N VAL A 809 -25.31 -10.46 25.28
CA VAL A 809 -24.01 -11.01 24.87
C VAL A 809 -22.93 -10.65 25.89
N ARG A 810 -21.89 -11.50 25.99
CA ARG A 810 -20.74 -11.28 26.88
C ARG A 810 -19.42 -11.45 26.14
N ALA A 811 -18.42 -10.65 26.49
CA ALA A 811 -17.05 -10.79 26.02
C ALA A 811 -16.20 -11.62 27.01
N ARG A 812 -15.52 -12.66 26.52
CA ARG A 812 -14.47 -13.38 27.22
C ARG A 812 -13.12 -13.08 26.58
N PHE A 813 -12.09 -12.87 27.42
CA PHE A 813 -10.76 -12.45 26.97
C PHE A 813 -9.74 -13.57 27.03
N PHE A 814 -8.84 -13.56 26.05
CA PHE A 814 -7.74 -14.49 25.94
C PHE A 814 -6.42 -13.71 25.74
N PRO A 815 -5.41 -13.88 26.61
CA PRO A 815 -5.50 -14.63 27.86
C PRO A 815 -6.39 -13.93 28.90
N GLU A 816 -6.95 -14.68 29.85
CA GLU A 816 -7.87 -14.14 30.86
C GLU A 816 -7.24 -13.04 31.73
N ASN A 817 -5.91 -13.10 31.93
CA ASN A 817 -5.12 -12.15 32.71
C ASN A 817 -4.53 -11.01 31.87
N THR A 818 -5.08 -10.73 30.68
CA THR A 818 -4.64 -9.60 29.85
C THR A 818 -4.67 -8.27 30.62
N SER A 819 -3.71 -7.41 30.30
CA SER A 819 -3.63 -6.03 30.80
C SER A 819 -4.75 -5.13 30.26
N TYR A 820 -5.41 -5.50 29.16
CA TYR A 820 -6.38 -4.66 28.45
C TYR A 820 -7.77 -5.29 28.42
N ARG A 821 -8.69 -4.75 29.24
CA ARG A 821 -10.05 -5.29 29.43
C ARG A 821 -11.18 -4.41 28.93
N GLU A 822 -10.84 -3.23 28.42
CA GLU A 822 -11.80 -2.29 27.86
C GLU A 822 -12.23 -2.76 26.46
N VAL A 823 -13.54 -2.71 26.22
CA VAL A 823 -14.18 -3.08 24.95
C VAL A 823 -15.26 -2.09 24.58
N GLU A 824 -15.50 -1.98 23.28
CA GLU A 824 -16.60 -1.21 22.70
C GLU A 824 -17.50 -2.16 21.91
N TRP A 825 -18.82 -1.95 22.00
CA TRP A 825 -19.83 -2.78 21.35
C TRP A 825 -20.56 -1.99 20.27
N SER A 826 -20.80 -2.62 19.12
CA SER A 826 -21.57 -2.05 18.01
C SER A 826 -22.41 -3.12 17.31
N VAL A 827 -23.44 -2.66 16.60
CA VAL A 827 -24.22 -3.47 15.66
C VAL A 827 -23.85 -3.02 14.26
N VAL A 828 -23.34 -3.94 13.45
CA VAL A 828 -22.84 -3.65 12.10
C VAL A 828 -23.42 -4.63 11.09
N ASN A 829 -23.38 -4.29 9.81
CA ASN A 829 -23.67 -5.22 8.73
C ASN A 829 -22.45 -6.12 8.42
N GLU A 830 -22.54 -6.92 7.36
CA GLU A 830 -21.48 -7.83 6.95
C GLU A 830 -20.19 -7.15 6.43
N THR A 831 -20.22 -5.86 6.12
CA THR A 831 -19.03 -5.06 5.72
C THR A 831 -18.49 -4.19 6.85
N GLY A 832 -19.03 -4.33 8.07
CA GLY A 832 -18.59 -3.57 9.24
C GLY A 832 -19.20 -2.18 9.36
N ILE A 833 -20.13 -1.78 8.49
CA ILE A 833 -20.85 -0.50 8.59
C ILE A 833 -21.94 -0.62 9.66
N GLU A 834 -22.12 0.39 10.50
CA GLU A 834 -23.21 0.44 11.49
C GLU A 834 -24.57 0.12 10.87
N SER A 835 -25.34 -0.74 11.53
CA SER A 835 -26.64 -1.20 11.08
C SER A 835 -27.75 -0.70 12.00
N ASN A 836 -28.90 -0.36 11.41
CA ASN A 836 -30.11 0.09 12.09
C ASN A 836 -31.07 -1.07 12.45
N ILE A 837 -30.71 -2.31 12.12
CA ILE A 837 -31.53 -3.52 12.35
C ILE A 837 -31.68 -3.83 13.84
N ALA A 838 -30.69 -3.46 14.66
CA ALA A 838 -30.72 -3.59 16.10
C ALA A 838 -29.93 -2.47 16.77
N VAL A 839 -30.22 -2.20 18.05
CA VAL A 839 -29.46 -1.29 18.90
C VAL A 839 -28.73 -2.05 19.99
N VAL A 840 -27.60 -1.50 20.45
CA VAL A 840 -26.77 -2.08 21.49
C VAL A 840 -26.64 -1.14 22.69
N GLU A 841 -26.94 -1.66 23.88
CA GLU A 841 -26.71 -1.00 25.16
C GLU A 841 -25.56 -1.70 25.87
N ALA A 842 -24.40 -1.03 25.99
CA ALA A 842 -23.19 -1.60 26.54
C ALA A 842 -23.10 -1.44 28.07
N PHE A 843 -22.73 -2.52 28.76
CA PHE A 843 -22.49 -2.61 30.21
C PHE A 843 -21.08 -3.17 30.49
N GLY A 844 -20.06 -2.54 29.89
CA GLY A 844 -18.68 -3.00 29.96
C GLY A 844 -18.46 -4.27 29.13
N GLN A 845 -18.15 -5.39 29.78
CA GLN A 845 -17.92 -6.69 29.11
C GLN A 845 -19.22 -7.41 28.71
N GLU A 846 -20.38 -6.85 29.04
CA GLU A 846 -21.69 -7.35 28.61
C GLU A 846 -22.38 -6.29 27.76
N ALA A 847 -23.26 -6.71 26.85
CA ALA A 847 -24.11 -5.79 26.11
C ALA A 847 -25.50 -6.39 25.90
N LYS A 848 -26.54 -5.55 25.97
CA LYS A 848 -27.91 -5.91 25.59
C LYS A 848 -28.16 -5.47 24.16
N ILE A 849 -28.63 -6.39 23.34
CA ILE A 849 -28.99 -6.17 21.95
C ILE A 849 -30.52 -6.19 21.84
N THR A 850 -31.10 -5.15 21.23
CA THR A 850 -32.54 -5.04 21.01
C THR A 850 -32.82 -4.93 19.52
N ALA A 851 -33.54 -5.89 18.96
CA ALA A 851 -33.91 -5.94 17.55
C ALA A 851 -34.99 -4.90 17.22
N LEU A 852 -34.81 -4.20 16.10
CA LEU A 852 -35.69 -3.12 15.62
C LEU A 852 -36.39 -3.43 14.30
N GLY A 853 -35.78 -4.25 13.43
CA GLY A 853 -36.37 -4.68 12.16
C GLY A 853 -35.73 -5.95 11.64
N ASP A 854 -36.31 -6.50 10.59
CA ASP A 854 -35.90 -7.75 9.95
C ASP A 854 -34.58 -7.63 9.21
N GLY A 855 -33.79 -8.70 9.23
CA GLY A 855 -32.55 -8.82 8.47
C GLY A 855 -31.40 -9.44 9.25
N GLU A 856 -30.22 -9.45 8.63
CA GLU A 856 -28.99 -9.98 9.21
C GLU A 856 -28.08 -8.84 9.68
N PHE A 857 -27.46 -9.04 10.83
CA PHE A 857 -26.46 -8.12 11.36
C PHE A 857 -25.39 -8.88 12.14
N ARG A 858 -24.35 -8.17 12.56
CA ARG A 858 -23.30 -8.70 13.42
C ARG A 858 -23.21 -7.86 14.67
N VAL A 859 -23.12 -8.54 15.80
CA VAL A 859 -22.69 -7.91 17.04
C VAL A 859 -21.17 -7.90 17.02
N ARG A 860 -20.60 -6.69 17.05
CA ARG A 860 -19.17 -6.44 17.00
C ARG A 860 -18.68 -5.99 18.38
N CYS A 861 -17.57 -6.56 18.82
CA CYS A 861 -16.87 -6.23 20.05
C CYS A 861 -15.42 -5.89 19.70
N THR A 862 -15.00 -4.66 19.96
CA THR A 862 -13.65 -4.17 19.62
C THR A 862 -12.84 -3.87 20.87
N SER A 863 -11.51 -3.88 20.74
CA SER A 863 -10.61 -3.39 21.78
C SER A 863 -9.44 -2.61 21.20
N LYS A 864 -9.00 -1.58 21.93
CA LYS A 864 -7.85 -0.75 21.59
C LYS A 864 -6.51 -1.35 22.00
N ASN A 865 -6.52 -2.38 22.85
CA ASN A 865 -5.36 -3.18 23.27
C ASN A 865 -4.08 -2.38 23.63
N GLY A 866 -4.26 -1.31 24.41
CA GLY A 866 -3.16 -0.44 24.86
C GLY A 866 -2.75 0.64 23.88
N THR A 867 -3.61 0.97 22.91
CA THR A 867 -3.42 2.05 21.96
C THR A 867 -4.62 3.01 21.97
N ASP A 868 -4.58 4.05 21.15
CA ASP A 868 -5.67 5.02 20.95
C ASP A 868 -6.67 4.58 19.86
N LYS A 869 -6.32 3.57 19.06
CA LYS A 869 -7.12 3.04 17.96
C LYS A 869 -7.54 1.59 18.19
N THR A 870 -8.57 1.15 17.49
CA THR A 870 -8.98 -0.27 17.51
C THR A 870 -7.85 -1.14 16.97
N LYS A 871 -7.61 -2.27 17.64
CA LYS A 871 -6.60 -3.28 17.24
C LYS A 871 -7.17 -4.67 17.11
N PHE A 872 -8.31 -4.94 17.74
CA PHE A 872 -8.99 -6.22 17.68
C PHE A 872 -10.45 -6.00 17.36
N ILE A 873 -10.94 -6.81 16.42
CA ILE A 873 -12.35 -6.91 16.07
C ILE A 873 -12.74 -8.36 16.29
N SER A 874 -13.75 -8.57 17.14
CA SER A 874 -14.48 -9.83 17.22
C SER A 874 -15.92 -9.58 16.82
N GLN A 875 -16.52 -10.52 16.09
CA GLN A 875 -17.89 -10.37 15.62
C GLN A 875 -18.60 -11.72 15.54
N LEU A 876 -19.91 -11.70 15.73
CA LEU A 876 -20.78 -12.87 15.66
C LEU A 876 -22.07 -12.52 14.92
N GLU A 877 -22.53 -13.40 14.04
CA GLU A 877 -23.73 -13.22 13.21
C GLU A 877 -25.02 -13.37 14.02
N PHE A 878 -26.02 -12.55 13.70
CA PHE A 878 -27.38 -12.58 14.24
C PHE A 878 -28.42 -12.31 13.14
N THR A 879 -29.63 -12.83 13.32
CA THR A 879 -30.76 -12.66 12.38
C THR A 879 -31.99 -12.20 13.13
N VAL A 880 -32.80 -11.33 12.51
CA VAL A 880 -34.10 -10.87 13.02
C VAL A 880 -35.20 -11.24 12.04
N GLU A 881 -36.30 -11.80 12.54
CA GLU A 881 -37.47 -12.18 11.74
C GLU A 881 -38.80 -11.71 12.39
N GLY A 882 -39.72 -11.19 11.58
CA GLY A 882 -41.09 -10.84 12.01
C GLY A 882 -41.27 -9.46 12.67
N LEU A 883 -40.29 -8.55 12.58
CA LEU A 883 -40.35 -7.17 13.10
C LEU A 883 -40.61 -6.10 12.03
N GLY A 884 -40.54 -6.42 10.74
CA GLY A 884 -40.75 -5.48 9.63
C GLY A 884 -39.50 -4.70 9.25
N THR A 885 -39.60 -3.73 8.33
CA THR A 885 -38.43 -3.04 7.76
C THR A 885 -37.87 -1.95 8.68
N ALA A 886 -36.55 -1.95 8.91
CA ALA A 886 -35.84 -0.84 9.53
C ALA A 886 -35.44 0.21 8.46
N TYR A 887 -35.71 1.49 8.73
CA TYR A 887 -35.41 2.60 7.80
C TYR A 887 -34.12 3.34 8.19
N LYS A 888 -33.37 3.83 7.18
CA LYS A 888 -32.14 4.59 7.37
C LYS A 888 -32.48 6.01 7.86
N ASP A 889 -31.76 6.51 8.87
CA ASP A 889 -31.92 7.87 9.39
C ASP A 889 -31.08 8.87 8.55
N PRO A 890 -31.69 9.78 7.77
CA PRO A 890 -30.96 10.76 6.96
C PRO A 890 -30.25 11.82 7.79
N TYR A 891 -30.61 11.98 9.06
CA TYR A 891 -30.03 13.00 9.94
C TYR A 891 -28.76 12.52 10.65
N GLY A 892 -28.50 11.21 10.61
CA GLY A 892 -27.19 10.61 10.86
C GLY A 892 -26.34 10.56 9.59
N PHE A 893 -25.10 10.10 9.71
CA PHE A 893 -24.24 9.86 8.56
C PHE A 893 -24.60 8.53 7.89
N ILE A 894 -25.13 8.57 6.68
CA ILE A 894 -25.37 7.39 5.85
C ILE A 894 -24.12 7.12 5.03
N SER A 895 -23.39 6.06 5.36
CA SER A 895 -22.22 5.63 4.59
C SER A 895 -22.61 5.26 3.16
N ALA A 896 -21.78 5.65 2.18
CA ALA A 896 -22.03 5.31 0.78
C ALA A 896 -21.91 3.80 0.52
N GLY A 897 -21.17 3.06 1.36
CA GLY A 897 -21.11 1.60 1.31
C GLY A 897 -22.43 0.90 1.66
N LEU A 898 -23.46 1.64 2.12
CA LEU A 898 -24.83 1.13 2.33
C LEU A 898 -25.72 1.25 1.08
N TYR A 899 -25.13 1.54 -0.09
CA TYR A 899 -25.89 1.56 -1.34
C TYR A 899 -26.56 0.20 -1.59
N ASP A 900 -27.80 0.24 -2.07
CA ASP A 900 -28.60 -0.94 -2.39
C ASP A 900 -29.07 -0.94 -3.85
N TYR A 901 -28.63 0.06 -4.62
CA TYR A 901 -28.80 0.17 -6.06
C TYR A 901 -27.53 0.73 -6.71
N SER A 902 -27.14 0.19 -7.87
CA SER A 902 -26.08 0.78 -8.69
C SER A 902 -26.28 0.48 -10.17
N LYS A 903 -25.85 1.41 -11.03
CA LYS A 903 -25.76 1.22 -12.48
C LYS A 903 -24.42 1.77 -12.98
N GLY A 904 -23.71 1.00 -13.82
CA GLY A 904 -22.31 1.27 -14.14
C GLY A 904 -21.34 0.55 -13.19
N GLU A 905 -20.05 0.84 -13.28
CA GLU A 905 -19.05 0.24 -12.40
C GLU A 905 -18.92 1.05 -11.10
N VAL A 906 -19.10 0.37 -9.96
CA VAL A 906 -18.87 0.91 -8.61
C VAL A 906 -17.75 0.09 -7.96
N GLY A 907 -16.67 0.75 -7.58
CA GLY A 907 -15.57 0.18 -6.82
C GLY A 907 -15.61 0.57 -5.35
N ASN A 908 -14.70 0.01 -4.56
CA ASN A 908 -14.57 0.38 -3.15
C ASN A 908 -14.01 1.79 -3.00
N GLY A 909 -14.66 2.60 -2.19
CA GLY A 909 -14.09 3.82 -1.63
C GLY A 909 -13.37 3.54 -0.32
N ASN A 910 -12.48 4.44 0.06
CA ASN A 910 -11.85 4.39 1.38
C ASN A 910 -12.89 4.75 2.45
N GLU A 911 -12.60 4.47 3.73
CA GLU A 911 -13.51 4.77 4.86
C GLU A 911 -14.96 4.25 4.66
N ARG A 912 -15.10 3.03 4.09
CA ARG A 912 -16.39 2.37 3.77
C ARG A 912 -17.27 3.14 2.79
N GLY A 913 -16.68 4.02 1.98
CA GLY A 913 -17.35 4.71 0.88
C GLY A 913 -17.40 3.88 -0.41
N VAL A 914 -17.73 4.56 -1.52
CA VAL A 914 -17.71 3.99 -2.89
C VAL A 914 -16.83 4.83 -3.81
N ALA A 915 -16.34 4.23 -4.88
CA ALA A 915 -15.62 4.89 -5.95
C ALA A 915 -16.35 4.70 -7.28
N THR A 916 -16.54 5.77 -8.04
CA THR A 916 -17.15 5.70 -9.38
C THR A 916 -16.14 5.32 -10.46
N ALA A 917 -16.64 4.90 -11.62
CA ALA A 917 -15.82 4.52 -12.77
C ALA A 917 -14.99 5.71 -13.30
N ARG A 918 -13.83 5.40 -13.92
CA ARG A 918 -13.00 6.41 -14.62
C ARG A 918 -13.61 6.83 -15.96
N ASP A 919 -14.40 5.94 -16.54
CA ASP A 919 -15.08 6.07 -17.81
C ASP A 919 -16.55 5.62 -17.69
N GLY A 920 -17.47 6.38 -18.29
CA GLY A 920 -18.90 6.10 -18.28
C GLY A 920 -19.67 6.69 -17.09
N VAL A 921 -21.00 6.54 -17.11
CA VAL A 921 -21.90 7.03 -16.07
C VAL A 921 -22.05 6.00 -14.96
N THR A 922 -21.86 6.43 -13.71
CA THR A 922 -22.07 5.65 -12.50
C THR A 922 -23.26 6.20 -11.72
N GLN A 923 -24.19 5.33 -11.32
CA GLN A 923 -25.31 5.63 -10.44
C GLN A 923 -25.13 4.89 -9.12
N VAL A 924 -25.32 5.58 -7.99
CA VAL A 924 -25.25 5.00 -6.63
C VAL A 924 -26.52 5.39 -5.87
N GLY A 925 -27.37 4.40 -5.60
CA GLY A 925 -28.70 4.60 -5.04
C GLY A 925 -28.91 3.96 -3.66
N PHE A 926 -29.79 4.59 -2.89
CA PHE A 926 -30.14 4.23 -1.52
C PHE A 926 -31.66 4.24 -1.34
N HIS A 927 -32.23 3.12 -0.92
CA HIS A 927 -33.65 3.00 -0.60
C HIS A 927 -33.92 3.14 0.90
N GLY A 928 -35.20 3.40 1.23
CA GLY A 928 -35.72 3.24 2.60
C GLY A 928 -35.15 4.26 3.59
N ILE A 929 -35.02 5.52 3.17
CA ILE A 929 -34.54 6.62 4.00
C ILE A 929 -35.76 7.34 4.58
N ASP A 930 -35.89 7.40 5.91
CA ASP A 930 -37.03 8.03 6.58
C ASP A 930 -36.72 9.46 7.01
N PHE A 931 -37.20 10.43 6.25
CA PHE A 931 -37.09 11.86 6.54
C PHE A 931 -38.07 12.34 7.61
N GLY A 932 -38.99 11.50 8.07
CA GLY A 932 -40.10 11.90 8.93
C GLY A 932 -41.02 12.91 8.25
N THR A 933 -41.89 13.55 9.03
CA THR A 933 -42.96 14.38 8.49
C THR A 933 -42.49 15.74 7.94
N TYR A 934 -41.49 16.37 8.58
CA TYR A 934 -41.02 17.69 8.17
C TYR A 934 -40.00 17.61 7.03
N GLY A 935 -39.02 16.72 7.15
CA GLY A 935 -38.01 16.49 6.13
C GLY A 935 -36.87 17.49 6.05
N SER A 936 -36.04 17.35 5.00
CA SER A 936 -34.91 18.24 4.73
C SER A 936 -34.65 18.42 3.23
N ASP A 937 -34.03 19.54 2.89
CA ASP A 937 -33.66 19.97 1.53
C ASP A 937 -32.17 20.36 1.47
N THR A 938 -31.39 20.02 2.49
CA THR A 938 -29.98 20.40 2.61
C THR A 938 -29.16 19.16 2.91
N ILE A 939 -28.30 18.79 1.96
CA ILE A 939 -27.49 17.57 2.00
C ILE A 939 -26.01 17.95 2.04
N THR A 940 -25.22 17.24 2.85
CA THR A 940 -23.77 17.35 2.89
C THR A 940 -23.15 16.03 2.44
N ILE A 941 -22.21 16.10 1.49
CA ILE A 941 -21.57 14.95 0.86
C ILE A 941 -20.05 15.12 0.97
N PRO A 942 -19.32 14.25 1.69
CA PRO A 942 -17.87 14.21 1.65
C PRO A 942 -17.37 13.50 0.39
N ILE A 943 -16.62 14.23 -0.45
CA ILE A 943 -16.12 13.76 -1.76
C ILE A 943 -14.59 13.82 -1.79
N PHE A 944 -13.94 12.77 -2.29
CA PHE A 944 -12.55 12.78 -2.69
C PHE A 944 -12.45 12.72 -4.22
N ALA A 945 -11.95 13.79 -4.83
CA ALA A 945 -11.75 13.91 -6.28
C ALA A 945 -10.28 13.72 -6.65
N LEU A 946 -10.03 13.05 -7.78
CA LEU A 946 -8.68 12.72 -8.26
C LEU A 946 -7.93 13.91 -8.89
N SER A 947 -8.63 14.98 -9.23
CA SER A 947 -8.06 16.21 -9.78
C SER A 947 -8.79 17.45 -9.23
N SER A 948 -8.25 18.63 -9.47
CA SER A 948 -8.88 19.90 -9.08
C SER A 948 -9.85 20.45 -10.14
N GLU A 949 -10.24 19.61 -11.11
CA GLU A 949 -11.20 19.96 -12.16
C GLU A 949 -12.64 19.99 -11.63
N GLU A 950 -13.57 20.44 -12.48
CA GLU A 950 -15.01 20.38 -12.22
C GLU A 950 -15.54 18.96 -12.41
N TYR A 951 -16.38 18.53 -11.46
CA TYR A 951 -17.10 17.26 -11.47
C TYR A 951 -18.60 17.50 -11.44
N SER A 952 -19.32 16.98 -12.44
CA SER A 952 -20.78 17.03 -12.47
C SER A 952 -21.35 16.00 -11.49
N LEU A 953 -22.32 16.40 -10.68
CA LEU A 953 -23.02 15.54 -9.73
C LEU A 953 -24.53 15.83 -9.81
N GLN A 954 -25.30 14.82 -10.19
CA GLN A 954 -26.75 14.87 -10.09
C GLN A 954 -27.24 14.14 -8.85
N ILE A 955 -28.26 14.70 -8.21
CA ILE A 955 -28.95 14.12 -7.05
C ILE A 955 -30.42 13.94 -7.42
N TRP A 956 -30.90 12.71 -7.32
CA TRP A 956 -32.27 12.31 -7.65
C TRP A 956 -33.03 11.87 -6.40
N GLU A 957 -34.32 12.19 -6.35
CA GLU A 957 -35.28 11.46 -5.52
C GLU A 957 -35.77 10.26 -6.34
N GLY A 958 -35.58 9.04 -5.83
CA GLY A 958 -35.77 7.81 -6.61
C GLY A 958 -34.59 7.48 -7.52
N MET A 959 -34.67 6.36 -8.24
CA MET A 959 -33.64 5.94 -9.20
C MET A 959 -33.94 6.54 -10.59
N PRO A 960 -32.96 7.11 -11.33
CA PRO A 960 -33.21 7.89 -12.54
C PRO A 960 -34.07 7.23 -13.65
N ASP A 961 -34.07 5.89 -13.71
CA ASP A 961 -34.82 5.12 -14.71
C ASP A 961 -36.18 4.60 -14.19
N GLU A 962 -36.58 4.93 -12.95
CA GLU A 962 -37.82 4.49 -12.33
C GLU A 962 -38.94 5.52 -12.47
N ALA A 963 -40.17 5.01 -12.63
CA ALA A 963 -41.35 5.86 -12.71
C ALA A 963 -41.59 6.60 -11.38
N GLY A 964 -41.66 7.93 -11.45
CA GLY A 964 -41.83 8.80 -10.29
C GLY A 964 -40.52 9.34 -9.70
N SER A 965 -39.36 8.99 -10.29
CA SER A 965 -38.10 9.63 -9.94
C SER A 965 -38.02 11.09 -10.45
N GLU A 966 -37.31 11.94 -9.71
CA GLU A 966 -37.16 13.36 -10.03
C GLU A 966 -35.73 13.84 -9.76
N LEU A 967 -35.16 14.59 -10.70
CA LEU A 967 -33.88 15.27 -10.53
C LEU A 967 -34.08 16.48 -9.59
N ILE A 968 -33.48 16.42 -8.40
CA ILE A 968 -33.68 17.43 -7.35
C ILE A 968 -32.45 18.33 -7.13
N ALA A 969 -31.29 17.97 -7.70
CA ALA A 969 -30.15 18.87 -7.83
C ALA A 969 -29.25 18.44 -9.01
N ASP A 970 -28.73 19.42 -9.75
CA ASP A 970 -27.70 19.24 -10.77
C ASP A 970 -26.60 20.26 -10.47
N VAL A 971 -25.49 19.79 -9.89
CA VAL A 971 -24.50 20.63 -9.22
C VAL A 971 -23.08 20.27 -9.66
N ILE A 972 -22.14 21.17 -9.39
CA ILE A 972 -20.72 20.97 -9.66
C ILE A 972 -19.98 20.85 -8.32
N TYR A 973 -19.15 19.82 -8.19
CA TYR A 973 -18.12 19.73 -7.15
C TYR A 973 -16.78 20.21 -7.72
N GLN A 974 -16.13 21.15 -7.04
CA GLN A 974 -14.79 21.62 -7.40
C GLN A 974 -14.04 22.10 -6.16
N LYS A 975 -12.96 21.39 -5.81
CA LYS A 975 -11.99 21.76 -4.76
C LYS A 975 -10.60 21.37 -5.20
N GLU A 976 -9.59 21.93 -4.55
CA GLU A 976 -8.22 21.42 -4.67
C GLU A 976 -8.19 19.93 -4.30
N SER A 977 -7.69 19.09 -5.21
CA SER A 977 -7.55 17.66 -4.92
C SER A 977 -6.52 17.44 -3.83
N LYS A 978 -6.92 16.68 -2.81
CA LYS A 978 -6.04 16.18 -1.76
C LYS A 978 -6.13 14.66 -1.81
N TRP A 979 -5.00 14.02 -2.13
CA TRP A 979 -4.95 12.57 -2.30
C TRP A 979 -5.48 11.85 -1.06
N ASN A 980 -6.45 10.97 -1.27
CA ASN A 980 -7.07 10.16 -0.24
C ASN A 980 -7.70 10.97 0.92
N VAL A 981 -8.21 12.18 0.66
CA VAL A 981 -8.89 13.00 1.67
C VAL A 981 -10.26 13.41 1.19
N TYR A 982 -11.30 13.01 1.94
CA TYR A 982 -12.66 13.44 1.72
C TYR A 982 -12.85 14.90 2.16
N GLN A 983 -13.45 15.71 1.30
CA GLN A 983 -13.79 17.10 1.59
C GLN A 983 -15.31 17.27 1.48
N GLU A 984 -15.93 17.77 2.54
CA GLU A 984 -17.38 17.99 2.61
C GLU A 984 -17.82 19.10 1.67
N GLU A 985 -18.93 18.90 0.96
CA GLU A 985 -19.63 19.95 0.23
C GLU A 985 -21.13 19.88 0.53
N THR A 986 -21.78 21.03 0.69
CA THR A 986 -23.19 21.13 1.09
C THR A 986 -24.01 21.71 -0.05
N TYR A 987 -25.07 20.99 -0.42
CA TYR A 987 -25.97 21.35 -1.51
C TYR A 987 -27.39 21.60 -1.01
N ARG A 988 -28.07 22.53 -1.70
CA ARG A 988 -29.50 22.84 -1.50
C ARG A 988 -30.31 22.17 -2.62
N LEU A 989 -31.28 21.35 -2.23
CA LEU A 989 -32.16 20.63 -3.16
C LEU A 989 -33.31 21.53 -3.62
N SER A 990 -33.87 21.23 -4.80
CA SER A 990 -35.00 21.96 -5.41
C SER A 990 -36.30 21.83 -4.60
N LYS A 991 -36.41 20.78 -3.79
CA LYS A 991 -37.55 20.52 -2.89
C LYS A 991 -37.10 19.83 -1.61
N ARG A 992 -38.00 19.82 -0.63
CA ARG A 992 -37.80 19.13 0.65
C ARG A 992 -38.25 17.68 0.56
N LEU A 993 -37.35 16.76 0.89
CA LEU A 993 -37.62 15.33 0.97
C LEU A 993 -38.32 15.01 2.30
N ARG A 994 -39.43 14.29 2.27
CA ARG A 994 -40.30 13.94 3.42
C ARG A 994 -40.71 12.48 3.36
N GLY A 995 -41.05 11.92 4.51
CA GLY A 995 -41.45 10.52 4.66
C GLY A 995 -40.34 9.56 4.25
N ILE A 996 -40.74 8.35 3.87
CA ILE A 996 -39.81 7.33 3.38
C ILE A 996 -39.60 7.52 1.89
N THR A 997 -38.36 7.79 1.48
CA THR A 997 -37.99 7.98 0.07
C THR A 997 -36.62 7.35 -0.24
N SER A 998 -36.17 7.51 -1.48
CA SER A 998 -34.89 7.01 -1.99
C SER A 998 -34.06 8.14 -2.58
N ILE A 999 -32.74 8.02 -2.55
CA ILE A 999 -31.80 8.99 -3.13
C ILE A 999 -30.85 8.28 -4.09
N CYS A 1000 -30.52 8.91 -5.21
CA CYS A 1000 -29.50 8.42 -6.13
C CYS A 1000 -28.52 9.53 -6.56
N PHE A 1001 -27.23 9.21 -6.53
CA PHE A 1001 -26.16 10.05 -7.07
C PHE A 1001 -25.76 9.57 -8.47
N VAL A 1002 -25.65 10.49 -9.44
CA VAL A 1002 -25.21 10.18 -10.80
C VAL A 1002 -23.99 11.03 -11.16
N LEU A 1003 -22.90 10.36 -11.55
CA LEU A 1003 -21.63 10.99 -11.96
C LEU A 1003 -21.07 10.32 -13.22
N ASP A 1004 -20.24 11.04 -13.97
CA ASP A 1004 -19.62 10.60 -15.23
C ASP A 1004 -18.07 10.54 -15.18
N LYS A 1005 -17.50 10.87 -14.01
CA LYS A 1005 -16.06 10.86 -13.74
C LYS A 1005 -15.76 10.12 -12.43
N LYS A 1006 -14.53 9.64 -12.29
CA LYS A 1006 -14.05 8.97 -11.07
C LYS A 1006 -13.93 9.95 -9.91
N VAL A 1007 -14.74 9.71 -8.89
CA VAL A 1007 -14.69 10.32 -7.56
C VAL A 1007 -14.93 9.24 -6.51
N HIS A 1008 -14.57 9.54 -5.29
CA HIS A 1008 -14.91 8.73 -4.14
C HIS A 1008 -15.95 9.46 -3.29
N ILE A 1009 -17.02 8.79 -2.92
CA ILE A 1009 -18.08 9.32 -2.04
C ILE A 1009 -18.02 8.56 -0.73
N LYS A 1010 -17.83 9.26 0.39
CA LYS A 1010 -17.81 8.63 1.72
C LYS A 1010 -19.21 8.21 2.17
N GLY A 1011 -20.20 9.05 1.87
CA GLY A 1011 -21.57 8.95 2.35
C GLY A 1011 -22.25 10.31 2.25
N PHE A 1012 -23.31 10.50 3.01
CA PHE A 1012 -24.02 11.77 3.08
C PHE A 1012 -24.80 11.90 4.38
N SER A 1013 -25.19 13.12 4.70
CA SER A 1013 -26.14 13.42 5.78
C SER A 1013 -27.00 14.61 5.40
N PHE A 1014 -28.17 14.71 6.02
CA PHE A 1014 -29.08 15.83 5.86
C PHE A 1014 -29.10 16.70 7.12
N GLU A 1015 -29.25 18.00 6.91
CA GLU A 1015 -29.47 18.93 8.01
C GLU A 1015 -30.81 18.63 8.69
N LYS A 1016 -30.78 18.26 9.99
CA LYS A 1016 -31.99 18.08 10.79
C LYS A 1016 -32.58 19.43 11.16
N LYS A 1017 -33.67 19.79 10.48
CA LYS A 1017 -34.41 21.02 10.78
C LYS A 1017 -35.44 20.77 11.85
N ASN A 1018 -35.49 21.65 12.85
CA ASN A 1018 -36.53 21.59 13.86
C ASN A 1018 -37.77 22.35 13.37
N ARG A 1019 -38.80 21.61 12.96
CA ARG A 1019 -40.09 22.13 12.45
C ARG A 1019 -40.63 23.29 13.28
N ALA A 1020 -40.51 23.25 14.62
CA ALA A 1020 -41.07 24.30 15.47
C ALA A 1020 -40.47 25.69 15.20
N PHE A 1021 -39.16 25.72 14.92
CA PHE A 1021 -38.40 26.96 14.73
C PHE A 1021 -38.16 27.33 13.27
N GLU A 1022 -38.75 26.57 12.35
CA GLU A 1022 -38.69 26.85 10.91
C GLU A 1022 -39.95 27.58 10.42
N ARG A 1023 -39.89 28.11 9.19
CA ARG A 1023 -41.09 28.63 8.52
C ARG A 1023 -41.99 27.46 8.12
N ASN A 1024 -43.18 27.40 8.72
CA ASN A 1024 -44.22 26.43 8.44
C ASN A 1024 -45.30 27.09 7.57
N LEU A 1025 -45.42 26.65 6.31
CA LEU A 1025 -46.46 27.14 5.42
C LEU A 1025 -47.82 26.63 5.91
N ALA A 1026 -48.84 27.49 5.84
CA ALA A 1026 -50.20 27.15 6.23
C ALA A 1026 -50.75 26.01 5.37
N ALA A 1027 -50.40 25.98 4.08
CA ALA A 1027 -50.78 24.92 3.15
C ALA A 1027 -50.18 23.55 3.49
N GLU A 1028 -49.12 23.52 4.33
CA GLU A 1028 -48.46 22.30 4.79
C GLU A 1028 -48.95 21.85 6.18
N SER A 1029 -50.14 22.28 6.60
CA SER A 1029 -50.79 21.75 7.80
C SER A 1029 -51.02 20.25 7.66
N ASP A 1030 -50.78 19.48 8.71
CA ASP A 1030 -50.98 18.03 8.71
C ASP A 1030 -52.47 17.70 8.55
N HIS A 1031 -53.34 18.51 9.17
CA HIS A 1031 -54.78 18.45 8.97
C HIS A 1031 -55.39 19.84 8.87
N ILE A 1032 -56.40 19.98 8.01
CA ILE A 1032 -57.25 21.17 7.95
C ILE A 1032 -58.72 20.76 8.04
N TYR A 1033 -59.46 21.37 8.96
CA TYR A 1033 -60.88 21.13 9.21
C TYR A 1033 -61.66 22.43 9.10
N GLY A 1034 -62.91 22.40 8.63
CA GLY A 1034 -63.82 23.56 8.64
C GLY A 1034 -64.58 23.74 7.33
N ASP A 1035 -65.46 24.74 7.31
CA ASP A 1035 -66.50 24.87 6.27
C ASP A 1035 -66.15 25.89 5.17
N THR A 1036 -65.15 26.75 5.37
CA THR A 1036 -64.84 27.85 4.42
C THR A 1036 -63.35 28.19 4.42
N PHE A 1037 -62.61 27.67 3.44
CA PHE A 1037 -61.23 28.02 3.13
C PHE A 1037 -60.87 27.58 1.70
N THR A 1038 -59.77 28.09 1.16
CA THR A 1038 -59.17 27.64 -0.11
C THR A 1038 -57.67 27.44 0.09
N VAL A 1039 -57.20 26.21 -0.08
CA VAL A 1039 -55.76 25.91 -0.07
C VAL A 1039 -55.16 26.30 -1.42
N LYS A 1040 -54.16 27.19 -1.40
CA LYS A 1040 -53.29 27.53 -2.53
C LYS A 1040 -51.93 26.89 -2.32
N GLU A 1041 -51.02 27.10 -3.28
CA GLU A 1041 -49.67 26.49 -3.29
C GLU A 1041 -48.91 26.69 -1.96
N ASN A 1042 -48.89 27.91 -1.41
CA ASN A 1042 -48.18 28.20 -0.14
C ASN A 1042 -49.09 28.70 0.99
N ASN A 1043 -50.35 29.04 0.70
CA ASN A 1043 -51.23 29.76 1.62
C ASN A 1043 -52.57 29.04 1.77
N VAL A 1044 -53.26 29.29 2.88
CA VAL A 1044 -54.68 28.97 3.05
C VAL A 1044 -55.44 30.30 3.11
N GLU A 1045 -56.22 30.58 2.08
CA GLU A 1045 -56.95 31.85 1.93
C GLU A 1045 -58.46 31.67 2.19
N GLY A 1046 -59.12 32.78 2.52
CA GLY A 1046 -60.56 32.82 2.79
C GLY A 1046 -60.95 32.02 4.03
N ILE A 1047 -60.07 31.92 5.03
CA ILE A 1047 -60.28 31.19 6.27
C ILE A 1047 -61.42 31.86 7.05
N GLY A 1048 -62.59 31.24 6.96
CA GLY A 1048 -63.85 31.70 7.53
C GLY A 1048 -64.15 31.06 8.88
N ASN A 1049 -65.41 30.65 9.07
CA ASN A 1049 -65.91 30.17 10.35
C ASN A 1049 -65.47 28.73 10.65
N ASN A 1050 -65.01 28.50 11.88
CA ASN A 1050 -64.68 27.18 12.44
C ASN A 1050 -63.60 26.43 11.65
N VAL A 1051 -62.61 27.14 11.10
CA VAL A 1051 -61.48 26.50 10.42
C VAL A 1051 -60.36 26.23 11.41
N SER A 1052 -59.78 25.04 11.37
CA SER A 1052 -58.64 24.64 12.20
C SER A 1052 -57.51 24.08 11.33
N LEU A 1053 -56.30 24.60 11.50
CA LEU A 1053 -55.09 24.07 10.88
C LEU A 1053 -54.24 23.42 11.95
N GLU A 1054 -53.99 22.12 11.83
CA GLU A 1054 -53.21 21.34 12.79
C GLU A 1054 -51.80 21.08 12.27
N PHE A 1055 -50.84 21.31 13.15
CA PHE A 1055 -49.43 21.01 12.96
C PHE A 1055 -48.96 20.12 14.11
N GLU A 1056 -48.63 18.89 13.81
CA GLU A 1056 -48.23 17.86 14.75
C GLU A 1056 -46.70 17.82 14.88
N GLN A 1057 -46.24 17.30 16.02
CA GLN A 1057 -44.83 17.02 16.30
C GLN A 1057 -43.90 18.25 16.24
N LEU A 1058 -44.36 19.43 16.70
CA LEU A 1058 -43.49 20.60 16.88
C LEU A 1058 -42.68 20.44 18.17
N ASP A 1059 -41.38 20.21 18.05
CA ASP A 1059 -40.47 20.05 19.19
C ASP A 1059 -39.87 21.38 19.65
N PHE A 1060 -40.39 21.93 20.75
CA PHE A 1060 -39.88 23.15 21.37
C PHE A 1060 -38.66 22.93 22.26
N THR A 1061 -38.21 21.69 22.43
CA THR A 1061 -37.11 21.27 23.33
C THR A 1061 -37.33 21.71 24.79
N SER A 1062 -36.33 21.55 25.65
CA SER A 1062 -36.35 22.07 27.02
C SER A 1062 -36.11 23.58 27.10
N GLU A 1063 -35.50 24.19 26.07
CA GLU A 1063 -35.30 25.64 25.99
C GLU A 1063 -36.64 26.37 25.87
N GLY A 1064 -37.55 25.84 25.06
CA GLY A 1064 -38.88 26.37 24.81
C GLY A 1064 -38.91 27.57 23.86
N SER A 1065 -40.12 28.07 23.58
CA SER A 1065 -40.36 29.29 22.81
C SER A 1065 -41.38 30.18 23.50
N MET A 1066 -41.20 31.50 23.41
CA MET A 1066 -42.13 32.53 23.90
C MET A 1066 -42.61 33.46 22.79
N LYS A 1067 -42.21 33.22 21.54
CA LYS A 1067 -42.53 34.10 20.42
C LYS A 1067 -43.05 33.31 19.24
N LEU A 1068 -44.17 33.79 18.71
CA LEU A 1068 -44.77 33.29 17.49
C LEU A 1068 -44.80 34.39 16.44
N VAL A 1069 -44.24 34.09 15.28
CA VAL A 1069 -44.33 34.92 14.09
C VAL A 1069 -45.39 34.34 13.17
N VAL A 1070 -46.36 35.15 12.75
CA VAL A 1070 -47.40 34.78 11.78
C VAL A 1070 -47.32 35.73 10.60
N PHE A 1071 -47.28 35.18 9.39
CA PHE A 1071 -47.37 35.90 8.14
C PHE A 1071 -48.72 35.62 7.47
N GLY A 1072 -49.50 36.66 7.29
CA GLY A 1072 -50.86 36.56 6.79
C GLY A 1072 -51.47 37.92 6.52
N ARG A 1073 -52.74 37.95 6.13
CA ARG A 1073 -53.52 39.19 6.05
C ARG A 1073 -54.93 38.98 6.57
N SER A 1074 -55.52 40.06 7.08
CA SER A 1074 -56.91 40.06 7.51
C SER A 1074 -57.63 41.29 6.98
N PRO A 1075 -58.73 41.14 6.21
CA PRO A 1075 -59.53 42.27 5.73
C PRO A 1075 -60.53 42.81 6.77
N ILE A 1076 -60.52 42.29 8.00
CA ILE A 1076 -61.36 42.77 9.12
C ILE A 1076 -60.50 43.40 10.21
N ASP A 1077 -61.07 44.36 10.94
CA ASP A 1077 -60.35 45.19 11.94
C ASP A 1077 -59.60 44.34 12.99
N LYS A 1078 -60.25 43.29 13.48
CA LYS A 1078 -59.72 42.38 14.51
C LYS A 1078 -60.05 40.94 14.16
N ASN A 1079 -59.03 40.16 13.82
CA ASN A 1079 -59.17 38.72 13.68
C ASN A 1079 -58.44 37.98 14.81
N THR A 1080 -59.19 37.20 15.57
CA THR A 1080 -58.67 36.43 16.70
C THR A 1080 -58.29 35.02 16.27
N ILE A 1081 -57.03 34.66 16.49
CA ILE A 1081 -56.51 33.33 16.20
C ILE A 1081 -56.31 32.61 17.53
N HIS A 1082 -57.06 31.53 17.75
CA HIS A 1082 -56.89 30.67 18.91
C HIS A 1082 -55.80 29.65 18.61
N ILE A 1083 -54.78 29.57 19.45
CA ILE A 1083 -53.64 28.67 19.27
C ILE A 1083 -53.67 27.65 20.38
N ARG A 1084 -54.00 26.42 20.02
CA ARG A 1084 -54.03 25.29 20.96
C ARG A 1084 -52.71 24.55 20.89
N PHE A 1085 -52.08 24.34 22.03
CA PHE A 1085 -50.92 23.46 22.20
C PHE A 1085 -51.37 22.23 22.98
N ALA A 1086 -51.11 21.04 22.44
CA ALA A 1086 -51.48 19.78 23.07
C ALA A 1086 -50.28 18.82 23.12
N ASN A 1087 -50.07 18.20 24.27
CA ASN A 1087 -49.11 17.12 24.47
C ASN A 1087 -49.69 16.05 25.41
N GLU A 1088 -48.89 15.04 25.77
CA GLU A 1088 -49.31 13.96 26.69
C GLU A 1088 -49.67 14.46 28.10
N ALA A 1089 -49.18 15.62 28.52
CA ALA A 1089 -49.44 16.20 29.84
C ALA A 1089 -50.72 17.06 29.90
N GLY A 1090 -51.30 17.45 28.75
CA GLY A 1090 -52.55 18.21 28.66
C GLY A 1090 -52.61 19.17 27.48
N GLU A 1091 -53.68 19.98 27.44
CA GLU A 1091 -53.89 21.02 26.43
C GLU A 1091 -53.82 22.42 27.06
N SER A 1092 -53.25 23.38 26.32
CA SER A 1092 -53.30 24.81 26.65
C SER A 1092 -53.79 25.60 25.43
N ASN A 1093 -54.57 26.66 25.67
CA ASN A 1093 -55.09 27.51 24.61
C ASN A 1093 -54.61 28.95 24.84
N GLN A 1094 -54.03 29.54 23.81
CA GLN A 1094 -53.59 30.92 23.79
C GLN A 1094 -54.34 31.69 22.70
N LEU A 1095 -54.40 33.01 22.83
CA LEU A 1095 -55.14 33.87 21.92
C LEU A 1095 -54.20 34.96 21.38
N VAL A 1096 -54.15 35.11 20.07
CA VAL A 1096 -53.47 36.24 19.43
C VAL A 1096 -54.46 37.02 18.56
N GLU A 1097 -54.33 38.35 18.52
CA GLU A 1097 -55.18 39.23 17.72
C GLU A 1097 -54.38 39.80 16.53
N PHE A 1098 -54.75 39.40 15.31
CA PHE A 1098 -54.17 39.92 14.08
C PHE A 1098 -55.06 41.06 13.57
N THR A 1099 -54.55 42.30 13.65
CA THR A 1099 -55.32 43.48 13.20
C THR A 1099 -55.36 43.58 11.67
N GLN A 1100 -56.30 44.36 11.13
CA GLN A 1100 -56.48 44.54 9.68
C GLN A 1100 -55.17 44.83 8.93
N SER A 1101 -55.00 44.16 7.79
CA SER A 1101 -53.95 44.42 6.80
C SER A 1101 -54.44 44.07 5.40
N ASP A 1102 -54.25 44.98 4.44
CA ASP A 1102 -54.60 44.77 3.03
C ASP A 1102 -53.57 43.88 2.31
N ASN A 1103 -52.31 43.90 2.77
CA ASN A 1103 -51.21 43.09 2.25
C ASN A 1103 -50.84 41.96 3.22
N TYR A 1104 -50.15 40.94 2.73
CA TYR A 1104 -49.54 39.94 3.60
C TYR A 1104 -48.42 40.59 4.43
N GLU A 1105 -48.54 40.53 5.75
CA GLU A 1105 -47.61 41.14 6.69
C GLU A 1105 -47.16 40.15 7.76
N GLU A 1106 -45.93 40.33 8.23
CA GLU A 1106 -45.35 39.55 9.32
C GLU A 1106 -45.68 40.21 10.65
N ARG A 1107 -46.23 39.45 11.60
CA ARG A 1107 -46.52 39.92 12.95
C ARG A 1107 -45.96 38.97 13.99
N VAL A 1108 -45.32 39.55 15.00
CA VAL A 1108 -44.74 38.83 16.13
C VAL A 1108 -45.67 38.95 17.32
N PHE A 1109 -45.96 37.82 17.96
CA PHE A 1109 -46.81 37.69 19.11
C PHE A 1109 -46.03 37.04 20.25
N GLU A 1110 -46.15 37.60 21.45
CA GLU A 1110 -45.68 36.96 22.68
C GLU A 1110 -46.67 35.86 23.09
N VAL A 1111 -46.17 34.66 23.33
CA VAL A 1111 -46.93 33.49 23.77
C VAL A 1111 -46.34 32.99 25.10
N GLU A 1112 -47.17 32.37 25.93
CA GLU A 1112 -46.69 31.69 27.13
C GLU A 1112 -45.67 30.62 26.73
N ARG A 1113 -44.63 30.44 27.56
CA ARG A 1113 -43.50 29.56 27.25
C ARG A 1113 -43.97 28.13 26.97
N ILE A 1114 -43.76 27.67 25.74
CA ILE A 1114 -44.07 26.32 25.30
C ILE A 1114 -42.78 25.49 25.26
N THR A 1115 -42.82 24.27 25.78
CA THR A 1115 -41.66 23.34 25.81
C THR A 1115 -42.07 21.94 25.36
N GLY A 1116 -41.08 21.15 24.94
CA GLY A 1116 -41.27 19.76 24.49
C GLY A 1116 -42.04 19.63 23.19
N ILE A 1117 -42.42 18.40 22.84
CA ILE A 1117 -43.19 18.09 21.62
C ILE A 1117 -44.64 18.49 21.82
N GLN A 1118 -45.19 19.25 20.87
CA GLN A 1118 -46.56 19.75 20.90
C GLN A 1118 -47.25 19.54 19.55
N LYS A 1119 -48.55 19.29 19.61
CA LYS A 1119 -49.49 19.55 18.51
C LYS A 1119 -49.98 20.98 18.63
N VAL A 1120 -49.75 21.79 17.60
CA VAL A 1120 -50.16 23.19 17.50
C VAL A 1120 -51.34 23.30 16.56
N THR A 1121 -52.50 23.74 17.05
CA THR A 1121 -53.69 23.99 16.22
C THR A 1121 -53.99 25.48 16.16
N PHE A 1122 -54.06 26.04 14.95
CA PHE A 1122 -54.59 27.38 14.71
C PHE A 1122 -56.08 27.30 14.42
N ILE A 1123 -56.90 27.80 15.33
CA ILE A 1123 -58.36 27.72 15.30
C ILE A 1123 -58.93 29.12 15.02
N PHE A 1124 -59.75 29.21 13.98
CA PHE A 1124 -60.43 30.41 13.52
C PHE A 1124 -61.92 30.28 13.81
N LEU A 1125 -62.41 31.05 14.79
CA LEU A 1125 -63.79 30.99 15.28
C LEU A 1125 -64.78 31.74 14.36
N PRO A 1126 -66.10 31.60 14.58
CA PRO A 1126 -67.10 32.30 13.77
C PRO A 1126 -66.89 33.82 13.77
N GLY A 1127 -66.85 34.41 12.57
CA GLY A 1127 -66.54 35.83 12.34
C GLY A 1127 -65.14 36.08 11.78
N SER A 1128 -64.28 35.07 11.70
CA SER A 1128 -62.94 35.18 11.09
C SER A 1128 -63.03 35.41 9.58
N HIS A 1129 -62.10 36.21 9.07
CA HIS A 1129 -61.71 36.24 7.66
C HIS A 1129 -60.20 36.44 7.62
N PHE A 1130 -59.44 35.37 7.36
CA PHE A 1130 -57.98 35.40 7.37
C PHE A 1130 -57.40 34.72 6.13
N ASP A 1131 -56.30 35.26 5.64
CA ASP A 1131 -55.46 34.56 4.67
C ASP A 1131 -54.13 34.25 5.35
N PHE A 1132 -53.90 32.97 5.63
CA PHE A 1132 -52.75 32.49 6.37
C PHE A 1132 -51.69 32.00 5.39
N SER A 1133 -50.49 32.58 5.44
CA SER A 1133 -49.37 32.15 4.60
C SER A 1133 -48.41 31.23 5.34
N TRP A 1134 -47.77 31.69 6.42
CA TRP A 1134 -46.85 30.85 7.20
C TRP A 1134 -46.72 31.32 8.64
N PHE A 1135 -46.22 30.45 9.51
CA PHE A 1135 -45.82 30.83 10.87
C PHE A 1135 -44.46 30.23 11.25
N ARG A 1136 -43.85 30.76 12.30
CA ARG A 1136 -42.61 30.25 12.89
C ARG A 1136 -42.54 30.62 14.36
N PHE A 1137 -42.03 29.73 15.20
CA PHE A 1137 -41.66 30.10 16.56
C PHE A 1137 -40.21 30.53 16.67
N GLU A 1138 -39.91 31.48 17.55
CA GLU A 1138 -38.55 31.95 17.79
C GLU A 1138 -38.05 31.56 19.18
N ARG A 1139 -36.76 31.29 19.30
CA ARG A 1139 -36.11 30.98 20.58
C ARG A 1139 -35.91 32.23 21.43
#